data_AF-A0AAV9J8R9-F1
#
_entry.id   AF-A0AAV9J8R9-F1
#
_cell.length_a   1.000
_cell.length_b   1.000
_cell.length_c   1.000
_cell.angle_alpha   90.00
_cell.angle_beta   90.00
_cell.angle_gamma   90.00
#
_symmetry.space_group_name_H-M   'P 1'
#
loop_
_entity.id
_entity.type
_entity.pdbx_description
1 polymer ?
#
loop_
_entity_poly.entity_id
_entity_poly.type
_entity_poly.pdbx_seq_one_letter_code
_entity_poly.pdbx_strand_id
1 'polypeptide(L)'
;MEKAPLSMNASAPPPHQRRRRVAQQFAALVVLYYTMTFLFPSTAAVYPSSNQSSTDEVTYDEDFSWSTLDTKPYLDYIKCYGDFQCAKLELPMDYFNGTTNATISLAVIRQPAVVPVTHPQYGGAVLLNPGGPGGSGVGFIFRGGKHVRETIDSADGKYFDLISFDPRGVGETTPAVQCVKNLQLDHSWQVRVMEEGVFEASDAALGRLWSMSIARGQSCSLPREEGEADMRKYVTTASVATDMLQIVEKHGEWREKEAKRLLAVGSAAHCGRSRMWKVDSPEVTLSDTLAYKPGEEKLQYWGFSYGTYLGNTFAAMYPDRVGRVVVDGVVDAYNYKKTLWDDNLIDTEKDMNQLYYHCARAGYPACALANEHGETTAEGVSQRVANISNSLYHNPLPVIGPNPEVITYSDIKNLIFAGLYAPVQSFPYIANLLASVEKGDGQSFARLLSAYHDFSCPARPGAGYSIIPLRNTTKGSGSMSYDATMAIACSDGDDQSYVNRTAFDEYAKELATVSPSIGSMWSTIRMHCVHYSVRPIHRFEGPWIANTSHPLLMIGNTADPVTPVKHARNMAKGFEGAVALTQDSAGHCSSSTFSNCTVGYIRQYFQRGELPPENTVCSADEMPFGPGPADSEVASVELLAMRERHAGISSALHDAGGGFMKLNIGGRVRDGWFHLRANRPPSPPTTDSSMPDAAPASTPKPSSSVKLVLLGEAAVGKSSLVLRFVNNDFQPNKEPTIGAAFLTQKCQLPSRTIKFEIWDTAGQERFASLAPMYYRNAQSALVVYDITKASSLVKAKHWVAELQRQASPGIVIALVGNKLDLCEDDASADTTAEESEGSQEPGDAGAEDSGAARKVSMKEAKAYADEENLLFFETSAKTGHNVSEVFTAIANAIPETSLKGARSGAVGAGGGTQAAVSAGQDSSRVNLNARAEGGPKEGCAC
;
A
#
# COMPACT_ATOMS: atom_id res chain seq x y z
N MET A 1 3.62 38.88 81.59
CA MET A 1 2.57 38.84 82.61
C MET A 1 1.58 37.78 82.15
N GLU A 2 1.25 36.72 82.88
CA GLU A 2 1.68 36.32 84.25
C GLU A 2 2.16 34.83 84.29
N LYS A 3 2.27 34.22 85.47
CA LYS A 3 2.84 32.87 85.68
C LYS A 3 1.91 31.97 86.52
N ALA A 4 1.99 30.66 86.26
CA ALA A 4 1.83 29.57 87.26
C ALA A 4 0.39 29.34 87.80
N PRO A 5 0.08 28.22 88.50
CA PRO A 5 0.98 27.19 89.06
C PRO A 5 0.65 25.72 88.72
N LEU A 6 1.40 24.80 89.36
CA LEU A 6 1.37 23.34 89.15
C LEU A 6 0.61 22.60 90.27
N SER A 7 0.04 21.42 89.94
CA SER A 7 0.13 20.17 90.74
C SER A 7 -0.47 19.00 89.93
N MET A 8 0.31 17.98 89.55
CA MET A 8 0.60 16.71 90.25
C MET A 8 -0.52 15.64 90.27
N ASN A 9 -0.14 14.44 89.79
CA ASN A 9 -0.61 13.09 90.11
C ASN A 9 -2.10 12.71 89.97
N ALA A 10 -2.37 11.86 88.96
CA ALA A 10 -3.38 10.80 89.03
C ALA A 10 -2.80 9.48 88.48
N SER A 11 -3.02 8.38 89.18
CA SER A 11 -2.40 7.06 88.93
C SER A 11 -2.86 6.37 87.65
N ALA A 12 -1.96 5.62 87.00
CA ALA A 12 -2.31 4.76 85.86
C ALA A 12 -3.27 3.60 86.28
N PRO A 13 -4.31 3.28 85.49
CA PRO A 13 -5.26 2.22 85.81
C PRO A 13 -4.68 0.81 85.57
N PRO A 14 -5.14 -0.22 86.31
CA PRO A 14 -4.59 -1.58 86.25
C PRO A 14 -4.82 -2.26 84.88
N PRO A 15 -3.96 -3.24 84.51
CA PRO A 15 -3.88 -3.77 83.15
C PRO A 15 -5.16 -4.40 82.60
N HIS A 16 -6.08 -4.83 83.47
CA HIS A 16 -7.37 -5.41 83.06
C HIS A 16 -8.32 -4.41 82.37
N GLN A 17 -8.29 -3.12 82.76
CA GLN A 17 -9.10 -2.10 82.07
C GLN A 17 -8.50 -1.71 80.71
N ARG A 18 -7.16 -1.71 80.60
CA ARG A 18 -6.48 -1.49 79.31
C ARG A 18 -6.83 -2.59 78.31
N ARG A 19 -6.83 -3.86 78.74
CA ARG A 19 -7.32 -5.00 77.92
C ARG A 19 -8.78 -4.84 77.49
N ARG A 20 -9.69 -4.41 78.36
CA ARG A 20 -11.11 -4.21 77.98
C ARG A 20 -11.31 -3.08 76.96
N ARG A 21 -10.65 -1.93 77.12
CA ARG A 21 -10.73 -0.84 76.13
C ARG A 21 -10.10 -1.22 74.78
N VAL A 22 -8.95 -1.89 74.79
CA VAL A 22 -8.35 -2.44 73.56
C VAL A 22 -9.28 -3.45 72.89
N ALA A 23 -9.88 -4.38 73.64
CA ALA A 23 -10.84 -5.35 73.08
C ALA A 23 -12.10 -4.68 72.49
N GLN A 24 -12.62 -3.61 73.11
CA GLN A 24 -13.76 -2.87 72.57
C GLN A 24 -13.39 -2.07 71.31
N GLN A 25 -12.19 -1.49 71.24
CA GLN A 25 -11.69 -0.85 70.02
C GLN A 25 -11.39 -1.88 68.91
N PHE A 26 -10.89 -3.07 69.26
CA PHE A 26 -10.71 -4.17 68.32
C PHE A 26 -12.04 -4.68 67.77
N ALA A 27 -13.04 -4.86 68.64
CA ALA A 27 -14.39 -5.27 68.21
C ALA A 27 -15.03 -4.21 67.29
N ALA A 28 -14.89 -2.92 67.60
CA ALA A 28 -15.37 -1.84 66.73
C ALA A 28 -14.66 -1.83 65.36
N LEU A 29 -13.33 -2.01 65.33
CA LEU A 29 -12.55 -2.09 64.08
C LEU A 29 -12.88 -3.36 63.27
N VAL A 30 -13.11 -4.50 63.92
CA VAL A 30 -13.53 -5.74 63.26
C VAL A 30 -14.92 -5.61 62.66
N VAL A 31 -15.88 -5.01 63.37
CA VAL A 31 -17.21 -4.71 62.80
C VAL A 31 -17.09 -3.76 61.61
N LEU A 32 -16.28 -2.69 61.72
CA LEU A 32 -16.07 -1.74 60.62
C LEU A 32 -15.46 -2.41 59.38
N TYR A 33 -14.45 -3.27 59.59
CA TYR A 33 -13.81 -4.08 58.56
C TYR A 33 -14.82 -5.00 57.87
N TYR A 34 -15.61 -5.77 58.64
CA TYR A 34 -16.62 -6.66 58.05
C TYR A 34 -17.71 -5.90 57.29
N THR A 35 -18.15 -4.73 57.78
CA THR A 35 -19.11 -3.89 57.03
C THR A 35 -18.53 -3.31 55.75
N MET A 36 -17.23 -2.99 55.71
CA MET A 36 -16.55 -2.57 54.48
C MET A 36 -16.42 -3.72 53.47
N THR A 37 -16.02 -4.91 53.91
CA THR A 37 -15.91 -6.09 53.02
C THR A 37 -17.27 -6.57 52.47
N PHE A 38 -18.38 -6.30 53.17
CA PHE A 38 -19.73 -6.62 52.69
C PHE A 38 -20.36 -5.56 51.78
N LEU A 39 -19.77 -4.36 51.68
CA LEU A 39 -20.20 -3.29 50.78
C LEU A 39 -19.25 -3.11 49.59
N PHE A 40 -18.00 -3.57 49.69
CA PHE A 40 -16.98 -3.50 48.64
C PHE A 40 -16.16 -4.81 48.55
N PRO A 41 -16.61 -5.81 47.76
CA PRO A 41 -15.95 -7.11 47.66
C PRO A 41 -14.79 -7.11 46.64
N SER A 42 -13.60 -6.63 47.05
CA SER A 42 -12.32 -6.75 46.33
C SER A 42 -11.14 -6.27 47.21
N THR A 43 -10.00 -6.95 47.34
CA THR A 43 -9.53 -8.26 46.83
C THR A 43 -8.72 -9.00 47.91
N ALA A 44 -8.21 -10.20 47.56
CA ALA A 44 -7.27 -11.06 48.32
C ALA A 44 -7.86 -11.98 49.42
N ALA A 45 -8.27 -13.21 49.02
CA ALA A 45 -7.91 -14.47 49.70
C ALA A 45 -8.51 -15.75 49.05
N VAL A 46 -8.06 -16.14 47.85
CA VAL A 46 -7.79 -17.57 47.59
C VAL A 46 -6.54 -17.68 46.72
N TYR A 47 -5.41 -18.05 47.33
CA TYR A 47 -4.28 -18.63 46.60
C TYR A 47 -4.32 -20.14 46.84
N PRO A 48 -4.97 -20.94 45.97
CA PRO A 48 -4.43 -22.25 45.72
C PRO A 48 -3.11 -22.06 44.97
N SER A 49 -2.13 -22.94 45.18
CA SER A 49 -0.89 -22.92 44.40
C SER A 49 -1.22 -23.17 42.93
N SER A 50 -1.22 -22.12 42.11
CA SER A 50 -1.29 -22.27 40.66
C SER A 50 -0.10 -23.10 40.21
N ASN A 51 -0.35 -24.24 39.56
CA ASN A 51 0.66 -24.93 38.79
C ASN A 51 1.34 -23.94 37.85
N GLN A 52 2.61 -24.20 37.53
CA GLN A 52 3.21 -23.65 36.33
C GLN A 52 2.49 -24.24 35.12
N SER A 53 1.38 -23.63 34.70
CA SER A 53 1.07 -23.59 33.28
C SER A 53 2.24 -22.83 32.65
N SER A 54 3.07 -23.50 31.87
CA SER A 54 4.03 -22.78 31.06
C SER A 54 3.23 -21.86 30.14
N THR A 55 3.37 -20.55 30.35
CA THR A 55 3.41 -19.66 29.20
C THR A 55 4.62 -20.12 28.42
N ASP A 56 4.39 -20.91 27.38
CA ASP A 56 5.42 -21.27 26.42
C ASP A 56 5.82 -19.97 25.70
N GLU A 57 6.70 -19.20 26.34
CA GLU A 57 7.55 -18.24 25.66
C GLU A 57 8.29 -19.04 24.60
N VAL A 58 7.78 -19.00 23.35
CA VAL A 58 8.43 -19.61 22.20
C VAL A 58 9.75 -18.88 22.03
N THR A 59 10.79 -19.44 22.64
CA THR A 59 12.15 -18.95 22.52
C THR A 59 12.50 -18.94 21.04
N TYR A 60 12.64 -17.74 20.48
CA TYR A 60 13.20 -17.60 19.15
C TYR A 60 14.55 -18.31 19.13
N ASP A 61 14.70 -19.29 18.24
CA ASP A 61 15.99 -19.90 17.92
C ASP A 61 16.83 -18.77 17.27
N GLU A 62 17.62 -18.05 18.07
CA GLU A 62 18.24 -16.76 17.69
C GLU A 62 19.16 -16.87 16.45
N ASP A 63 19.61 -18.09 16.16
CA ASP A 63 20.53 -18.47 15.10
C ASP A 63 19.86 -18.80 13.74
N PHE A 64 18.53 -18.95 13.65
CA PHE A 64 17.88 -19.34 12.38
C PHE A 64 17.74 -18.17 11.39
N SER A 65 18.15 -18.40 10.14
CA SER A 65 17.93 -17.49 9.01
C SER A 65 17.60 -18.24 7.71
N TRP A 66 16.66 -17.71 6.92
CA TRP A 66 16.40 -18.19 5.55
C TRP A 66 17.60 -18.02 4.60
N SER A 67 18.60 -17.21 4.96
CA SER A 67 19.85 -17.06 4.20
C SER A 67 20.86 -18.19 4.44
N THR A 68 20.69 -19.02 5.48
CA THR A 68 21.60 -20.14 5.79
C THR A 68 21.05 -21.51 5.35
N LEU A 69 19.92 -21.53 4.65
CA LEU A 69 19.37 -22.73 4.03
C LEU A 69 19.93 -22.94 2.61
N ASP A 70 20.57 -24.07 2.38
CA ASP A 70 20.87 -24.58 1.03
C ASP A 70 19.57 -24.77 0.24
N THR A 71 19.58 -24.39 -1.04
CA THR A 71 18.47 -24.71 -1.97
C THR A 71 18.73 -26.08 -2.57
N LYS A 72 17.71 -26.96 -2.60
CA LYS A 72 17.83 -28.36 -3.06
C LYS A 72 16.64 -28.77 -3.94
N PRO A 73 16.81 -29.66 -4.93
CA PRO A 73 15.73 -30.14 -5.80
C PRO A 73 14.78 -31.18 -5.14
N TYR A 74 14.81 -31.25 -3.81
CA TYR A 74 13.95 -32.08 -2.96
C TYR A 74 13.75 -31.38 -1.61
N LEU A 75 12.65 -31.67 -0.92
CA LEU A 75 12.38 -31.11 0.40
C LEU A 75 13.31 -31.75 1.45
N ASP A 76 14.23 -30.94 1.98
CA ASP A 76 15.16 -31.31 3.05
C ASP A 76 14.83 -30.46 4.28
N TYR A 77 13.79 -30.88 5.01
CA TYR A 77 13.24 -30.19 6.16
C TYR A 77 14.21 -30.16 7.36
N ILE A 78 14.71 -28.98 7.74
CA ILE A 78 15.44 -28.77 8.99
C ILE A 78 14.56 -28.03 10.01
N LYS A 79 14.86 -28.15 11.30
CA LYS A 79 14.14 -27.43 12.37
C LYS A 79 14.30 -25.91 12.20
N CYS A 80 13.21 -25.16 12.41
CA CYS A 80 13.20 -23.70 12.46
C CYS A 80 12.11 -23.21 13.43
N TYR A 81 12.25 -22.00 13.98
CA TYR A 81 11.19 -21.30 14.74
C TYR A 81 10.52 -22.14 15.86
N GLY A 82 11.27 -22.99 16.57
CA GLY A 82 10.69 -23.94 17.52
C GLY A 82 10.23 -25.22 16.85
N ASP A 83 8.92 -25.49 16.83
CA ASP A 83 8.35 -26.76 16.36
C ASP A 83 8.14 -26.85 14.83
N PHE A 84 8.51 -25.81 14.09
CA PHE A 84 8.40 -25.79 12.64
C PHE A 84 9.60 -26.44 11.95
N GLN A 85 9.43 -26.74 10.67
CA GLN A 85 10.49 -27.19 9.78
C GLN A 85 10.52 -26.37 8.51
N CYS A 86 11.71 -25.97 8.06
CA CYS A 86 11.92 -25.10 6.91
C CYS A 86 12.81 -25.79 5.87
N ALA A 87 12.56 -25.50 4.59
CA ALA A 87 13.33 -25.99 3.45
C ALA A 87 13.34 -24.94 2.33
N LYS A 88 14.38 -24.96 1.49
CA LYS A 88 14.43 -24.20 0.23
C LYS A 88 14.40 -25.15 -0.95
N LEU A 89 13.29 -25.17 -1.67
CA LEU A 89 13.05 -26.07 -2.79
C LEU A 89 13.50 -25.40 -4.10
N GLU A 90 14.38 -26.05 -4.85
CA GLU A 90 14.78 -25.62 -6.19
C GLU A 90 13.69 -25.98 -7.20
N LEU A 91 13.18 -24.99 -7.93
CA LEU A 91 12.16 -25.17 -8.98
C LEU A 91 12.52 -24.35 -10.23
N PRO A 92 12.07 -24.74 -11.44
CA PRO A 92 12.20 -23.93 -12.65
C PRO A 92 11.53 -22.55 -12.54
N MET A 93 12.20 -21.50 -13.05
CA MET A 93 11.58 -20.18 -13.20
C MET A 93 10.54 -20.18 -14.33
N ASP A 94 10.81 -20.87 -15.45
CA ASP A 94 9.85 -21.11 -16.53
C ASP A 94 9.52 -22.61 -16.65
N TYR A 95 8.24 -22.96 -16.55
CA TYR A 95 7.73 -24.32 -16.77
C TYR A 95 7.18 -24.56 -18.18
N PHE A 96 6.87 -23.49 -18.92
CA PHE A 96 5.94 -23.54 -20.05
C PHE A 96 6.63 -23.30 -21.39
N ASN A 97 7.52 -22.31 -21.47
CA ASN A 97 8.08 -21.84 -22.74
C ASN A 97 9.60 -22.05 -22.87
N GLY A 98 10.29 -22.50 -21.80
CA GLY A 98 11.73 -22.75 -21.81
C GLY A 98 12.59 -21.50 -22.07
N THR A 99 12.07 -20.31 -21.78
CA THR A 99 12.70 -19.02 -22.08
C THR A 99 13.94 -18.72 -21.21
N THR A 100 14.12 -19.46 -20.12
CA THR A 100 15.30 -19.40 -19.25
C THR A 100 15.55 -20.74 -18.56
N ASN A 101 16.81 -21.06 -18.32
CA ASN A 101 17.23 -22.18 -17.46
C ASN A 101 17.41 -21.76 -16.00
N ALA A 102 17.03 -20.53 -15.63
CA ALA A 102 17.11 -20.05 -14.25
C ALA A 102 16.14 -20.82 -13.34
N THR A 103 16.56 -21.04 -12.10
CA THR A 103 15.73 -21.62 -11.03
C THR A 103 15.26 -20.55 -10.04
N ILE A 104 14.22 -20.89 -9.28
CA ILE A 104 13.79 -20.19 -8.07
C ILE A 104 14.15 -21.04 -6.86
N SER A 105 14.41 -20.38 -5.74
CA SER A 105 14.59 -20.99 -4.43
C SER A 105 13.33 -20.69 -3.61
N LEU A 106 12.37 -21.62 -3.65
CA LEU A 106 11.07 -21.49 -3.00
C LEU A 106 11.20 -21.75 -1.50
N ALA A 107 10.84 -20.77 -0.68
CA ALA A 107 10.80 -20.90 0.77
C ALA A 107 9.55 -21.69 1.18
N VAL A 108 9.76 -22.90 1.71
CA VAL A 108 8.71 -23.82 2.17
C VAL A 108 8.88 -24.04 3.66
N ILE A 109 7.79 -23.91 4.42
CA ILE A 109 7.71 -24.17 5.86
C ILE A 109 6.61 -25.19 6.13
N ARG A 110 6.83 -26.01 7.16
CA ARG A 110 5.94 -27.09 7.59
C ARG A 110 5.77 -27.03 9.11
N GLN A 111 4.53 -27.16 9.57
CA GLN A 111 4.23 -27.58 10.93
C GLN A 111 3.90 -29.08 10.88
N PRO A 112 4.75 -29.96 11.46
CA PRO A 112 4.50 -31.40 11.39
C PRO A 112 3.20 -31.82 12.10
N ALA A 113 2.57 -32.87 11.60
CA ALA A 113 1.50 -33.57 12.30
C ALA A 113 1.97 -34.02 13.69
N VAL A 114 1.08 -34.03 14.69
CA VAL A 114 1.37 -34.49 16.06
C VAL A 114 1.58 -36.02 16.17
N VAL A 115 1.38 -36.74 15.06
CA VAL A 115 1.68 -38.18 14.92
C VAL A 115 2.70 -38.38 13.80
N PRO A 116 3.62 -39.37 13.90
CA PRO A 116 4.57 -39.64 12.83
C PRO A 116 3.86 -40.08 11.55
N VAL A 117 4.49 -39.88 10.38
CA VAL A 117 3.91 -40.24 9.06
C VAL A 117 3.51 -41.71 8.96
N THR A 118 4.10 -42.60 9.75
CA THR A 118 3.78 -44.03 9.81
C THR A 118 2.53 -44.37 10.64
N HIS A 119 1.90 -43.39 11.28
CA HIS A 119 0.74 -43.62 12.16
C HIS A 119 -0.56 -43.77 11.36
N PRO A 120 -1.49 -44.68 11.73
CA PRO A 120 -2.77 -44.85 11.03
C PRO A 120 -3.64 -43.58 10.97
N GLN A 121 -3.47 -42.67 11.93
CA GLN A 121 -4.15 -41.37 11.96
C GLN A 121 -3.43 -40.25 11.19
N TYR A 122 -2.30 -40.51 10.53
CA TYR A 122 -1.71 -39.51 9.64
C TYR A 122 -2.65 -39.22 8.46
N GLY A 123 -2.90 -37.93 8.20
CA GLY A 123 -3.84 -37.43 7.19
C GLY A 123 -3.20 -36.94 5.89
N GLY A 124 -1.86 -36.96 5.80
CA GLY A 124 -1.13 -36.31 4.72
C GLY A 124 -0.86 -34.83 5.01
N ALA A 125 -0.46 -34.09 3.98
CA ALA A 125 -0.20 -32.65 4.06
C ALA A 125 -1.34 -31.81 3.49
N VAL A 126 -1.63 -30.69 4.15
CA VAL A 126 -2.54 -29.62 3.70
C VAL A 126 -1.71 -28.37 3.43
N LEU A 127 -1.75 -27.86 2.21
CA LEU A 127 -1.10 -26.61 1.80
C LEU A 127 -2.00 -25.41 2.16
N LEU A 128 -1.40 -24.34 2.68
CA LEU A 128 -2.10 -23.13 3.11
C LEU A 128 -1.61 -21.91 2.32
N ASN A 129 -2.52 -21.00 1.95
CA ASN A 129 -2.17 -19.71 1.36
C ASN A 129 -3.11 -18.57 1.86
N PRO A 130 -2.57 -17.44 2.36
CA PRO A 130 -3.36 -16.35 2.95
C PRO A 130 -3.97 -15.36 1.93
N GLY A 131 -3.61 -15.45 0.65
CA GLY A 131 -4.05 -14.50 -0.38
C GLY A 131 -3.14 -13.29 -0.58
N GLY A 132 -3.73 -12.09 -0.57
CA GLY A 132 -3.13 -10.84 -1.06
C GLY A 132 -3.67 -10.44 -2.45
N PRO A 133 -2.95 -10.65 -3.57
CA PRO A 133 -1.71 -11.43 -3.74
C PRO A 133 -0.48 -10.79 -3.08
N GLY A 134 0.61 -11.55 -2.97
CA GLY A 134 1.85 -11.09 -2.35
C GLY A 134 1.89 -11.20 -0.82
N GLY A 135 0.89 -11.85 -0.20
CA GLY A 135 0.91 -12.24 1.21
C GLY A 135 1.89 -13.40 1.47
N SER A 136 2.58 -13.37 2.61
CA SER A 136 3.58 -14.39 2.97
C SER A 136 2.91 -15.61 3.61
N GLY A 137 3.00 -16.77 2.94
CA GLY A 137 2.56 -18.05 3.49
C GLY A 137 3.43 -18.50 4.66
N VAL A 138 4.74 -18.20 4.62
CA VAL A 138 5.66 -18.42 5.75
C VAL A 138 5.21 -17.64 6.98
N GLY A 139 4.93 -16.35 6.81
CA GLY A 139 4.39 -15.50 7.86
C GLY A 139 2.99 -15.92 8.31
N PHE A 140 2.14 -16.42 7.42
CA PHE A 140 0.81 -16.89 7.78
C PHE A 140 0.86 -18.11 8.71
N ILE A 141 1.51 -19.20 8.31
CA ILE A 141 1.51 -20.45 9.09
C ILE A 141 2.22 -20.30 10.45
N PHE A 142 3.21 -19.41 10.56
CA PHE A 142 3.85 -19.10 11.84
C PHE A 142 2.87 -18.53 12.89
N ARG A 143 1.83 -17.80 12.46
CA ARG A 143 0.81 -17.17 13.33
C ARG A 143 -0.50 -17.99 13.40
N GLY A 144 -0.97 -18.44 12.24
CA GLY A 144 -2.26 -19.13 12.07
C GLY A 144 -2.17 -20.66 12.12
N GLY A 145 -1.00 -21.26 11.88
CA GLY A 145 -0.86 -22.71 11.67
C GLY A 145 -1.38 -23.54 12.83
N LYS A 146 -1.01 -23.19 14.08
CA LYS A 146 -1.54 -23.85 15.29
C LYS A 146 -3.08 -23.88 15.30
N HIS A 147 -3.70 -22.74 15.00
CA HIS A 147 -5.14 -22.55 15.02
C HIS A 147 -5.86 -23.29 13.88
N VAL A 148 -5.27 -23.29 12.68
CA VAL A 148 -5.74 -24.08 11.52
C VAL A 148 -5.65 -25.58 11.82
N ARG A 149 -4.52 -26.05 12.37
CA ARG A 149 -4.31 -27.45 12.76
C ARG A 149 -5.36 -27.90 13.75
N GLU A 150 -5.57 -27.15 14.83
CA GLU A 150 -6.56 -27.47 15.87
C GLU A 150 -8.02 -27.27 15.39
N THR A 151 -8.21 -26.67 14.21
CA THR A 151 -9.50 -26.65 13.50
C THR A 151 -9.72 -27.93 12.71
N ILE A 152 -8.73 -28.41 11.94
CA ILE A 152 -8.91 -29.57 11.03
C ILE A 152 -8.59 -30.93 11.65
N ASP A 153 -7.67 -31.00 12.63
CA ASP A 153 -7.28 -32.24 13.32
C ASP A 153 -8.42 -32.77 14.22
N SER A 154 -8.41 -34.07 14.50
CA SER A 154 -9.37 -34.73 15.39
C SER A 154 -8.77 -35.90 16.13
N ALA A 155 -9.04 -36.00 17.44
CA ALA A 155 -8.53 -37.06 18.30
C ALA A 155 -8.94 -38.47 17.84
N ASP A 156 -10.20 -38.61 17.43
CA ASP A 156 -10.78 -39.87 16.90
C ASP A 156 -10.63 -40.00 15.37
N GLY A 157 -9.87 -39.12 14.73
CA GLY A 157 -9.80 -38.98 13.28
C GLY A 157 -8.37 -38.95 12.75
N LYS A 158 -8.07 -37.91 11.97
CA LYS A 158 -6.79 -37.65 11.32
C LYS A 158 -6.07 -36.44 11.90
N TYR A 159 -4.75 -36.46 11.78
CA TYR A 159 -3.84 -35.36 12.07
C TYR A 159 -3.01 -35.04 10.82
N PHE A 160 -2.89 -33.75 10.48
CA PHE A 160 -2.28 -33.32 9.22
C PHE A 160 -0.92 -32.65 9.41
N ASP A 161 -0.03 -32.84 8.43
CA ASP A 161 1.04 -31.88 8.20
C ASP A 161 0.42 -30.60 7.65
N LEU A 162 0.72 -29.44 8.24
CA LEU A 162 0.43 -28.17 7.59
C LEU A 162 1.68 -27.70 6.85
N ILE A 163 1.53 -27.34 5.58
CA ILE A 163 2.60 -26.78 4.76
C ILE A 163 2.15 -25.40 4.29
N SER A 164 3.06 -24.43 4.28
CA SER A 164 2.87 -23.19 3.54
C SER A 164 4.18 -22.76 2.90
N PHE A 165 4.09 -21.83 1.96
CA PHE A 165 5.21 -21.38 1.16
C PHE A 165 5.01 -19.90 0.82
N ASP A 166 6.09 -19.16 0.67
CA ASP A 166 6.00 -17.85 0.04
C ASP A 166 6.00 -18.06 -1.49
N PRO A 167 4.97 -17.61 -2.23
CA PRO A 167 4.92 -17.79 -3.67
C PRO A 167 6.15 -17.21 -4.39
N ARG A 168 6.42 -17.69 -5.60
CA ARG A 168 7.46 -17.16 -6.48
C ARG A 168 7.44 -15.62 -6.54
N GLY A 169 8.51 -14.99 -6.07
CA GLY A 169 8.67 -13.53 -6.03
C GLY A 169 8.21 -12.85 -4.73
N VAL A 170 7.66 -13.59 -3.77
CA VAL A 170 7.12 -13.12 -2.49
C VAL A 170 8.05 -13.50 -1.33
N GLY A 171 8.11 -12.66 -0.29
CA GLY A 171 8.68 -13.02 1.02
C GLY A 171 10.12 -13.52 0.95
N GLU A 172 10.36 -14.71 1.50
CA GLU A 172 11.68 -15.33 1.62
C GLU A 172 12.07 -16.19 0.39
N THR A 173 11.18 -16.30 -0.61
CA THR A 173 11.45 -16.96 -1.90
C THR A 173 12.29 -16.06 -2.80
N THR A 174 13.39 -16.59 -3.33
CA THR A 174 14.34 -15.81 -4.15
C THR A 174 14.44 -16.32 -5.59
N PRO A 175 14.59 -15.45 -6.61
CA PRO A 175 14.62 -13.98 -6.50
C PRO A 175 13.26 -13.38 -6.16
N ALA A 176 13.26 -12.35 -5.32
CA ALA A 176 12.05 -11.60 -4.95
C ALA A 176 11.68 -10.58 -6.04
N VAL A 177 10.41 -10.19 -6.13
CA VAL A 177 10.02 -9.04 -6.95
C VAL A 177 10.36 -7.75 -6.21
N GLN A 178 11.17 -6.91 -6.86
CA GLN A 178 11.63 -5.63 -6.32
C GLN A 178 11.67 -4.58 -7.44
N CYS A 179 10.78 -3.58 -7.37
CA CYS A 179 10.71 -2.46 -8.32
C CYS A 179 11.64 -1.30 -7.94
N VAL A 180 11.90 -1.09 -6.64
CA VAL A 180 12.66 0.04 -6.11
C VAL A 180 14.04 -0.38 -5.61
N LYS A 181 15.08 0.44 -5.85
CA LYS A 181 16.50 0.11 -5.61
C LYS A 181 16.83 -0.39 -4.19
N ASN A 182 16.11 0.06 -3.17
CA ASN A 182 16.25 -0.41 -1.78
C ASN A 182 14.95 -0.16 -0.99
N LEU A 183 14.86 -0.78 0.19
CA LEU A 183 13.68 -0.73 1.06
C LEU A 183 13.46 0.65 1.70
N GLN A 184 14.51 1.45 1.90
CA GLN A 184 14.43 2.81 2.45
C GLN A 184 13.68 3.74 1.48
N LEU A 185 14.03 3.67 0.19
CA LEU A 185 13.36 4.41 -0.87
C LEU A 185 11.94 3.91 -1.12
N ASP A 186 11.69 2.61 -0.94
CA ASP A 186 10.34 2.05 -1.04
C ASP A 186 9.44 2.55 0.10
N HIS A 187 9.87 2.42 1.36
CA HIS A 187 9.13 2.93 2.52
C HIS A 187 8.87 4.44 2.41
N SER A 188 9.90 5.22 2.02
CA SER A 188 9.76 6.66 1.77
C SER A 188 8.77 6.97 0.64
N TRP A 189 8.61 6.08 -0.35
CA TRP A 189 7.60 6.22 -1.40
C TRP A 189 6.21 5.86 -0.89
N GLN A 190 6.08 4.78 -0.11
CA GLN A 190 4.81 4.32 0.47
C GLN A 190 4.21 5.38 1.40
N VAL A 191 4.98 5.94 2.34
CA VAL A 191 4.54 7.07 3.19
C VAL A 191 4.06 8.24 2.33
N ARG A 192 4.80 8.60 1.27
CA ARG A 192 4.38 9.66 0.35
C ARG A 192 3.08 9.35 -0.40
N VAL A 193 2.74 8.08 -0.65
CA VAL A 193 1.44 7.70 -1.23
C VAL A 193 0.33 7.77 -0.18
N MET A 194 0.59 7.35 1.06
CA MET A 194 -0.39 7.39 2.15
C MET A 194 -0.81 8.82 2.52
N GLU A 195 0.16 9.75 2.56
CA GLU A 195 -0.05 11.20 2.76
C GLU A 195 -0.90 11.87 1.65
N GLU A 196 -0.94 11.29 0.44
CA GLU A 196 -1.82 11.76 -0.64
C GLU A 196 -3.25 11.22 -0.51
N GLY A 197 -3.43 10.16 0.29
CA GLY A 197 -4.72 9.63 0.69
C GLY A 197 -5.46 8.82 -0.38
N VAL A 198 -6.79 8.70 -0.21
CA VAL A 198 -7.68 8.25 -1.29
C VAL A 198 -7.87 9.38 -2.30
N PHE A 199 -8.16 9.07 -3.57
CA PHE A 199 -8.23 10.10 -4.62
C PHE A 199 -9.37 11.12 -4.44
N GLU A 200 -10.37 10.81 -3.61
CA GLU A 200 -11.44 11.70 -3.18
C GLU A 200 -11.01 12.71 -2.10
N ALA A 201 -9.86 12.53 -1.44
CA ALA A 201 -9.48 13.29 -0.24
C ALA A 201 -9.10 14.76 -0.52
N SER A 202 -8.95 15.14 -1.78
CA SER A 202 -8.96 16.54 -2.23
C SER A 202 -9.11 16.59 -3.76
N ASP A 203 -9.59 17.72 -4.28
CA ASP A 203 -9.76 18.04 -5.71
C ASP A 203 -8.50 17.77 -6.57
N ALA A 204 -7.31 17.69 -5.94
CA ALA A 204 -6.03 17.44 -6.59
C ALA A 204 -5.38 16.09 -6.22
N ALA A 205 -5.93 15.30 -5.29
CA ALA A 205 -5.38 14.00 -4.87
C ALA A 205 -5.30 13.02 -6.05
N LEU A 206 -6.39 12.85 -6.81
CA LEU A 206 -6.41 12.03 -8.03
C LEU A 206 -5.28 12.38 -9.01
N GLY A 207 -5.02 13.67 -9.22
CA GLY A 207 -3.96 14.14 -10.13
C GLY A 207 -2.55 13.79 -9.66
N ARG A 208 -2.31 13.84 -8.34
CA ARG A 208 -1.01 13.51 -7.73
C ARG A 208 -0.80 12.00 -7.63
N LEU A 209 -1.81 11.25 -7.18
CA LEU A 209 -1.83 9.78 -7.14
C LEU A 209 -1.62 9.16 -8.54
N TRP A 210 -2.30 9.68 -9.57
CA TRP A 210 -2.08 9.26 -10.96
C TRP A 210 -0.65 9.54 -11.44
N SER A 211 -0.09 10.69 -11.07
CA SER A 211 1.32 11.01 -11.39
C SER A 211 2.31 10.07 -10.67
N MET A 212 1.93 9.59 -9.48
CA MET A 212 2.73 8.63 -8.69
C MET A 212 2.57 7.19 -9.19
N SER A 213 1.39 6.77 -9.65
CA SER A 213 1.21 5.45 -10.27
C SER A 213 1.95 5.34 -11.60
N ILE A 214 1.99 6.41 -12.42
CA ILE A 214 2.91 6.51 -13.58
C ILE A 214 4.35 6.27 -13.12
N ALA A 215 4.83 7.04 -12.15
CA ALA A 215 6.21 6.98 -11.71
C ALA A 215 6.60 5.60 -11.14
N ARG A 216 5.76 4.98 -10.31
CA ARG A 216 6.02 3.65 -9.72
C ARG A 216 5.90 2.53 -10.74
N GLY A 217 4.83 2.52 -11.54
CA GLY A 217 4.57 1.48 -12.55
C GLY A 217 5.63 1.47 -13.66
N GLN A 218 5.97 2.64 -14.22
CA GLN A 218 7.00 2.75 -15.26
C GLN A 218 8.40 2.46 -14.71
N SER A 219 8.73 2.89 -13.48
CA SER A 219 9.99 2.50 -12.83
C SER A 219 10.07 0.98 -12.62
N CYS A 220 8.97 0.34 -12.20
CA CYS A 220 8.91 -1.11 -12.11
C CYS A 220 8.91 -1.83 -13.47
N SER A 221 8.70 -1.10 -14.56
CA SER A 221 8.70 -1.67 -15.92
C SER A 221 10.02 -1.45 -16.67
N LEU A 222 11.01 -0.82 -16.04
CA LEU A 222 12.36 -0.69 -16.59
C LEU A 222 13.01 -2.08 -16.79
N PRO A 223 13.78 -2.28 -17.87
CA PRO A 223 14.49 -3.53 -18.12
C PRO A 223 15.53 -3.82 -17.04
N ARG A 224 15.83 -5.11 -16.85
CA ARG A 224 16.96 -5.57 -16.01
C ARG A 224 18.28 -5.46 -16.78
N GLU A 225 19.37 -5.74 -16.09
CA GLU A 225 20.69 -5.87 -16.72
C GLU A 225 20.71 -7.06 -17.70
N GLU A 226 21.51 -6.94 -18.75
CA GLU A 226 21.43 -7.82 -19.92
C GLU A 226 21.96 -9.22 -19.60
N GLY A 227 21.06 -10.20 -19.52
CA GLY A 227 21.34 -11.59 -19.16
C GLY A 227 20.68 -12.07 -17.86
N GLU A 228 20.15 -11.17 -17.02
CA GLU A 228 19.37 -11.58 -15.85
C GLU A 228 17.94 -12.00 -16.23
N ALA A 229 17.46 -13.10 -15.63
CA ALA A 229 16.08 -13.57 -15.80
C ALA A 229 15.11 -12.68 -15.02
N ASP A 230 14.28 -11.92 -15.74
CA ASP A 230 13.37 -10.94 -15.14
C ASP A 230 12.16 -11.61 -14.45
N MET A 231 12.33 -11.89 -13.15
CA MET A 231 11.36 -12.57 -12.29
C MET A 231 9.92 -12.05 -12.42
N ARG A 232 9.74 -10.73 -12.64
CA ARG A 232 8.44 -10.06 -12.84
C ARG A 232 7.58 -10.68 -13.95
N LYS A 233 8.16 -11.43 -14.88
CA LYS A 233 7.47 -12.11 -16.00
C LYS A 233 7.02 -13.53 -15.70
N TYR A 234 7.36 -14.08 -14.53
CA TYR A 234 7.18 -15.49 -14.19
C TYR A 234 6.32 -15.73 -12.93
N VAL A 235 5.79 -14.67 -12.30
CA VAL A 235 5.05 -14.71 -11.03
C VAL A 235 3.54 -14.99 -11.16
N THR A 236 3.05 -15.44 -12.32
CA THR A 236 1.61 -15.66 -12.52
C THR A 236 1.10 -16.84 -11.69
N THR A 237 -0.18 -16.78 -11.35
CA THR A 237 -0.93 -17.82 -10.63
C THR A 237 -0.82 -19.18 -11.30
N ALA A 238 -0.71 -19.22 -12.64
CA ALA A 238 -0.46 -20.44 -13.40
C ALA A 238 0.86 -21.12 -13.00
N SER A 239 1.96 -20.36 -12.92
CA SER A 239 3.25 -20.86 -12.47
C SER A 239 3.26 -21.20 -10.97
N VAL A 240 2.50 -20.46 -10.15
CA VAL A 240 2.35 -20.76 -8.71
C VAL A 240 1.56 -22.07 -8.50
N ALA A 241 0.55 -22.35 -9.32
CA ALA A 241 -0.16 -23.63 -9.31
C ALA A 241 0.76 -24.80 -9.69
N THR A 242 1.68 -24.60 -10.63
CA THR A 242 2.72 -25.60 -10.93
C THR A 242 3.71 -25.76 -9.76
N ASP A 243 4.10 -24.68 -9.07
CA ASP A 243 4.91 -24.80 -7.84
C ASP A 243 4.19 -25.63 -6.77
N MET A 244 2.88 -25.40 -6.54
CA MET A 244 2.08 -26.21 -5.62
C MET A 244 2.06 -27.69 -5.98
N LEU A 245 1.98 -28.01 -7.27
CA LEU A 245 2.08 -29.39 -7.75
C LEU A 245 3.44 -30.00 -7.39
N GLN A 246 4.54 -29.26 -7.60
CA GLN A 246 5.89 -29.72 -7.25
C GLN A 246 6.08 -29.87 -5.72
N ILE A 247 5.54 -28.98 -4.90
CA ILE A 247 5.56 -29.14 -3.42
C ILE A 247 4.88 -30.46 -3.03
N VAL A 248 3.74 -30.79 -3.63
CA VAL A 248 2.98 -32.03 -3.33
C VAL A 248 3.75 -33.28 -3.75
N GLU A 249 4.32 -33.32 -4.96
CA GLU A 249 5.18 -34.44 -5.41
C GLU A 249 6.40 -34.61 -4.50
N LYS A 250 7.11 -33.50 -4.18
CA LYS A 250 8.31 -33.53 -3.35
C LYS A 250 8.04 -33.82 -1.88
N HIS A 251 6.82 -33.53 -1.38
CA HIS A 251 6.38 -34.01 -0.07
C HIS A 251 6.03 -35.50 -0.09
N GLY A 252 5.54 -36.03 -1.21
CA GLY A 252 5.41 -37.48 -1.44
C GLY A 252 6.77 -38.19 -1.35
N GLU A 253 7.77 -37.71 -2.09
CA GLU A 253 9.17 -38.20 -2.03
C GLU A 253 9.73 -38.16 -0.60
N TRP A 254 9.53 -37.04 0.10
CA TRP A 254 9.98 -36.89 1.49
C TRP A 254 9.24 -37.82 2.46
N ARG A 255 7.91 -37.93 2.35
CA ARG A 255 7.04 -38.78 3.19
C ARG A 255 7.48 -40.23 3.14
N GLU A 256 7.74 -40.75 1.94
CA GLU A 256 8.17 -42.13 1.76
C GLU A 256 9.55 -42.38 2.40
N LYS A 257 10.49 -41.47 2.16
CA LYS A 257 11.86 -41.52 2.72
C LYS A 257 11.82 -41.51 4.26
N GLU A 258 10.98 -40.67 4.86
CA GLU A 258 10.79 -40.60 6.31
C GLU A 258 10.08 -41.85 6.87
N ALA A 259 9.05 -42.36 6.19
CA ALA A 259 8.40 -43.60 6.59
C ALA A 259 9.39 -44.79 6.60
N LYS A 260 10.21 -44.92 5.55
CA LYS A 260 11.31 -45.90 5.48
C LYS A 260 12.30 -45.73 6.64
N ARG A 261 12.70 -44.48 6.96
CA ARG A 261 13.61 -44.18 8.09
C ARG A 261 13.03 -44.60 9.44
N LEU A 262 11.78 -44.24 9.73
CA LEU A 262 11.13 -44.53 11.00
C LEU A 262 10.93 -46.04 11.22
N LEU A 263 10.50 -46.76 10.18
CA LEU A 263 10.31 -48.22 10.25
C LEU A 263 11.64 -48.98 10.43
N ALA A 264 12.72 -48.51 9.80
CA ALA A 264 14.06 -49.07 9.99
C ALA A 264 14.62 -48.84 11.41
N VAL A 265 14.34 -47.70 12.04
CA VAL A 265 14.70 -47.44 13.45
C VAL A 265 13.87 -48.32 14.39
N GLY A 266 12.57 -48.49 14.11
CA GLY A 266 11.67 -49.34 14.91
C GLY A 266 12.09 -50.82 14.93
N SER A 267 12.49 -51.37 13.78
CA SER A 267 12.99 -52.75 13.70
C SER A 267 14.35 -52.93 14.39
N ALA A 268 15.27 -51.96 14.23
CA ALA A 268 16.55 -51.96 14.94
C ALA A 268 16.38 -51.94 16.48
N ALA A 269 15.42 -51.17 17.00
CA ALA A 269 15.11 -51.13 18.44
C ALA A 269 14.59 -52.48 18.97
N HIS A 270 13.82 -53.23 18.18
CA HIS A 270 13.35 -54.57 18.55
C HIS A 270 14.47 -55.62 18.58
N CYS A 271 15.52 -55.46 17.77
CA CYS A 271 16.67 -56.38 17.74
C CYS A 271 17.56 -56.35 19.00
N GLY A 272 17.28 -55.49 19.98
CA GLY A 272 18.04 -55.41 21.24
C GLY A 272 17.94 -56.61 22.19
N ARG A 273 17.14 -57.66 21.88
CA ARG A 273 16.91 -58.81 22.78
C ARG A 273 16.87 -60.21 22.13
N SER A 274 17.73 -60.51 21.15
CA SER A 274 18.21 -61.91 20.99
C SER A 274 19.53 -62.01 20.21
N ARG A 275 20.11 -63.21 20.20
CA ARG A 275 21.44 -63.51 19.63
C ARG A 275 21.44 -63.46 18.11
N MET A 276 22.36 -62.65 17.57
CA MET A 276 23.21 -62.94 16.42
C MET A 276 22.71 -64.04 15.45
N TRP A 277 21.87 -63.64 14.50
CA TRP A 277 21.74 -64.30 13.21
C TRP A 277 21.92 -63.25 12.11
N LYS A 278 22.60 -63.61 11.03
CA LYS A 278 22.50 -62.84 9.78
C LYS A 278 21.12 -63.13 9.20
N VAL A 279 20.22 -62.17 9.33
CA VAL A 279 18.99 -62.10 8.56
C VAL A 279 19.22 -61.01 7.54
N ASP A 280 19.08 -61.32 6.25
CA ASP A 280 19.09 -60.30 5.20
C ASP A 280 18.00 -59.28 5.51
N SER A 281 18.33 -57.98 5.50
CA SER A 281 17.45 -56.92 5.99
C SER A 281 16.10 -57.00 5.27
N PRO A 282 15.00 -57.33 5.96
CA PRO A 282 13.72 -57.55 5.29
C PRO A 282 13.28 -56.26 4.61
N GLU A 283 12.87 -56.35 3.35
CA GLU A 283 12.34 -55.20 2.62
C GLU A 283 11.15 -54.63 3.39
N VAL A 284 11.27 -53.36 3.79
CA VAL A 284 10.25 -52.68 4.58
C VAL A 284 9.06 -52.41 3.67
N THR A 285 8.09 -53.33 3.68
CA THR A 285 6.85 -53.21 2.92
C THR A 285 6.04 -52.02 3.46
N LEU A 286 6.11 -50.90 2.74
CA LEU A 286 5.24 -49.76 2.98
C LEU A 286 3.79 -50.10 2.61
N SER A 287 2.83 -49.42 3.22
CA SER A 287 1.47 -49.38 2.70
C SER A 287 1.38 -48.45 1.49
N ASP A 288 0.42 -48.71 0.60
CA ASP A 288 0.14 -47.89 -0.60
C ASP A 288 -0.17 -46.41 -0.30
N THR A 289 -0.50 -46.10 0.96
CA THR A 289 -0.76 -44.75 1.49
C THR A 289 0.50 -43.98 1.91
N LEU A 290 1.64 -44.67 2.05
CA LEU A 290 2.92 -44.08 2.47
C LEU A 290 3.96 -44.09 1.34
N ALA A 291 3.89 -45.08 0.45
CA ALA A 291 4.62 -45.10 -0.82
C ALA A 291 4.44 -43.78 -1.59
N TYR A 292 5.47 -43.32 -2.28
CA TYR A 292 5.37 -42.20 -3.22
C TYR A 292 4.89 -42.70 -4.58
N LYS A 293 3.93 -42.00 -5.19
CA LYS A 293 3.44 -42.33 -6.52
C LYS A 293 3.64 -41.12 -7.46
N PRO A 294 4.76 -41.08 -8.21
CA PRO A 294 5.09 -39.95 -9.08
C PRO A 294 3.97 -39.69 -10.07
N GLY A 295 3.41 -38.48 -10.07
CA GLY A 295 2.30 -38.12 -10.95
C GLY A 295 0.90 -38.39 -10.39
N GLU A 296 0.76 -39.07 -9.24
CA GLU A 296 -0.54 -39.40 -8.61
C GLU A 296 -0.81 -38.64 -7.30
N GLU A 297 0.20 -38.03 -6.67
CA GLU A 297 0.03 -37.34 -5.37
C GLU A 297 -1.04 -36.23 -5.44
N LYS A 298 -2.01 -36.24 -4.52
CA LYS A 298 -3.16 -35.30 -4.56
C LYS A 298 -3.02 -34.15 -3.58
N LEU A 299 -3.33 -32.94 -4.05
CA LEU A 299 -3.35 -31.71 -3.26
C LEU A 299 -4.47 -31.75 -2.21
N GLN A 300 -4.11 -31.52 -0.95
CA GLN A 300 -5.03 -30.96 0.04
C GLN A 300 -4.65 -29.51 0.28
N TYR A 301 -5.62 -28.60 0.35
CA TYR A 301 -5.40 -27.17 0.33
C TYR A 301 -6.50 -26.39 1.03
N TRP A 302 -6.11 -25.32 1.73
CA TRP A 302 -7.02 -24.27 2.19
C TRP A 302 -6.45 -22.90 1.76
N GLY A 303 -7.12 -22.26 0.81
CA GLY A 303 -6.76 -20.93 0.31
C GLY A 303 -7.79 -19.88 0.74
N PHE A 304 -7.30 -18.72 1.16
CA PHE A 304 -8.11 -17.58 1.58
C PHE A 304 -7.95 -16.41 0.59
N SER A 305 -9.00 -15.63 0.35
CA SER A 305 -8.94 -14.40 -0.47
C SER A 305 -8.39 -14.69 -1.89
N TYR A 306 -7.36 -13.98 -2.38
CA TYR A 306 -6.64 -14.34 -3.62
C TYR A 306 -6.16 -15.82 -3.68
N GLY A 307 -5.91 -16.46 -2.53
CA GLY A 307 -5.61 -17.89 -2.45
C GLY A 307 -6.74 -18.78 -3.01
N THR A 308 -7.97 -18.26 -3.14
CA THR A 308 -9.06 -18.93 -3.85
C THR A 308 -8.93 -18.86 -5.37
N TYR A 309 -8.41 -17.76 -5.93
CA TYR A 309 -8.07 -17.67 -7.35
C TYR A 309 -6.96 -18.67 -7.70
N LEU A 310 -5.96 -18.80 -6.83
CA LEU A 310 -4.92 -19.83 -6.92
C LEU A 310 -5.49 -21.25 -6.81
N GLY A 311 -6.36 -21.53 -5.83
CA GLY A 311 -7.00 -22.84 -5.67
C GLY A 311 -7.89 -23.23 -6.84
N ASN A 312 -8.72 -22.31 -7.34
CA ASN A 312 -9.55 -22.50 -8.53
C ASN A 312 -8.70 -22.72 -9.79
N THR A 313 -7.59 -21.99 -9.93
CA THR A 313 -6.65 -22.15 -11.06
C THR A 313 -5.95 -23.50 -11.02
N PHE A 314 -5.47 -23.95 -9.84
CA PHE A 314 -4.93 -25.30 -9.67
C PHE A 314 -5.98 -26.36 -10.02
N ALA A 315 -7.21 -26.24 -9.53
CA ALA A 315 -8.28 -27.20 -9.80
C ALA A 315 -8.70 -27.28 -11.27
N ALA A 316 -8.53 -26.19 -12.03
CA ALA A 316 -8.77 -26.15 -13.48
C ALA A 316 -7.58 -26.68 -14.30
N MET A 317 -6.34 -26.45 -13.86
CA MET A 317 -5.11 -26.90 -14.54
C MET A 317 -4.76 -28.37 -14.26
N TYR A 318 -5.03 -28.85 -13.04
CA TYR A 318 -4.65 -30.17 -12.54
C TYR A 318 -5.83 -30.88 -11.84
N PRO A 319 -6.97 -31.06 -12.54
CA PRO A 319 -8.21 -31.54 -11.91
C PRO A 319 -8.11 -32.94 -11.33
N ASP A 320 -7.33 -33.81 -11.96
CA ASP A 320 -6.99 -35.17 -11.52
C ASP A 320 -6.15 -35.18 -10.23
N ARG A 321 -5.44 -34.09 -9.94
CA ARG A 321 -4.58 -33.91 -8.76
C ARG A 321 -5.30 -33.29 -7.56
N VAL A 322 -6.59 -32.97 -7.68
CA VAL A 322 -7.41 -32.44 -6.57
C VAL A 322 -7.72 -33.53 -5.54
N GLY A 323 -7.38 -33.31 -4.27
CA GLY A 323 -7.61 -34.24 -3.15
C GLY A 323 -8.63 -33.72 -2.14
N ARG A 324 -8.36 -32.58 -1.50
CA ARG A 324 -9.29 -31.85 -0.61
C ARG A 324 -9.01 -30.36 -0.75
N VAL A 325 -9.82 -29.64 -1.52
CA VAL A 325 -9.59 -28.21 -1.81
C VAL A 325 -10.72 -27.38 -1.20
N VAL A 326 -10.37 -26.58 -0.20
CA VAL A 326 -11.22 -25.56 0.41
C VAL A 326 -10.77 -24.19 -0.09
N VAL A 327 -11.72 -23.39 -0.56
CA VAL A 327 -11.51 -22.00 -0.99
C VAL A 327 -12.48 -21.09 -0.26
N ASP A 328 -11.96 -20.15 0.53
CA ASP A 328 -12.71 -19.31 1.47
C ASP A 328 -12.50 -17.82 1.20
N GLY A 329 -13.57 -17.02 1.13
CA GLY A 329 -13.53 -15.67 0.55
C GLY A 329 -13.21 -15.76 -0.95
N VAL A 330 -14.13 -16.34 -1.71
CA VAL A 330 -13.88 -16.71 -3.11
C VAL A 330 -13.85 -15.51 -4.05
N VAL A 331 -12.79 -15.39 -4.84
CA VAL A 331 -12.64 -14.43 -5.94
C VAL A 331 -13.33 -14.96 -7.20
N ASP A 332 -14.14 -14.13 -7.87
CA ASP A 332 -14.57 -14.40 -9.26
C ASP A 332 -13.37 -14.30 -10.21
N ALA A 333 -12.94 -15.46 -10.71
CA ALA A 333 -11.76 -15.58 -11.55
C ALA A 333 -11.92 -14.89 -12.92
N TYR A 334 -13.14 -14.78 -13.43
CA TYR A 334 -13.44 -14.10 -14.69
C TYR A 334 -13.48 -12.58 -14.54
N ASN A 335 -13.79 -12.06 -13.34
CA ASN A 335 -13.62 -10.64 -13.02
C ASN A 335 -12.15 -10.28 -12.82
N TYR A 336 -11.47 -11.01 -11.93
CA TYR A 336 -10.05 -10.80 -11.62
C TYR A 336 -9.17 -10.85 -12.88
N LYS A 337 -9.41 -11.81 -13.79
CA LYS A 337 -8.72 -11.87 -15.09
C LYS A 337 -8.86 -10.59 -15.93
N LYS A 338 -9.99 -9.89 -15.89
CA LYS A 338 -10.17 -8.65 -16.69
C LYS A 338 -9.44 -7.44 -16.10
N THR A 339 -8.86 -7.58 -14.90
CA THR A 339 -8.18 -6.48 -14.17
C THR A 339 -9.16 -5.35 -13.85
N LEU A 340 -10.42 -5.68 -13.55
CA LEU A 340 -11.52 -4.74 -13.30
C LEU A 340 -11.83 -4.56 -11.81
N TRP A 341 -12.07 -5.65 -11.07
CA TRP A 341 -12.48 -5.63 -9.66
C TRP A 341 -13.74 -4.78 -9.37
N ASP A 342 -14.57 -4.56 -10.39
CA ASP A 342 -15.77 -3.72 -10.35
C ASP A 342 -16.94 -4.37 -9.60
N ASP A 343 -16.96 -5.71 -9.50
CA ASP A 343 -18.05 -6.47 -8.90
C ASP A 343 -17.76 -6.98 -7.49
N ASN A 344 -16.56 -6.73 -6.94
CA ASN A 344 -16.15 -7.10 -5.57
C ASN A 344 -16.97 -6.41 -4.47
N LEU A 345 -17.42 -5.17 -4.68
CA LEU A 345 -17.90 -4.33 -3.57
C LEU A 345 -19.41 -4.35 -3.31
N ILE A 346 -20.16 -5.22 -4.01
CA ILE A 346 -21.63 -5.20 -3.96
C ILE A 346 -22.22 -5.58 -2.58
N ASP A 347 -21.43 -6.24 -1.73
CA ASP A 347 -21.84 -6.67 -0.39
C ASP A 347 -21.19 -5.80 0.72
N THR A 348 -20.27 -4.89 0.38
CA THR A 348 -19.52 -4.07 1.35
C THR A 348 -20.43 -3.20 2.22
N GLU A 349 -21.42 -2.54 1.64
CA GLU A 349 -22.33 -1.71 2.43
C GLU A 349 -23.27 -2.56 3.31
N LYS A 350 -23.41 -3.87 3.09
CA LYS A 350 -24.09 -4.76 4.05
C LYS A 350 -23.27 -4.97 5.32
N ASP A 351 -21.95 -5.08 5.17
CA ASP A 351 -20.99 -5.18 6.27
C ASP A 351 -20.94 -3.86 7.05
N MET A 352 -20.80 -2.74 6.34
CA MET A 352 -20.80 -1.42 6.97
C MET A 352 -22.13 -1.11 7.70
N ASN A 353 -23.26 -1.60 7.18
CA ASN A 353 -24.54 -1.54 7.90
C ASN A 353 -24.56 -2.38 9.21
N GLN A 354 -23.73 -3.41 9.36
CA GLN A 354 -23.60 -4.14 10.64
C GLN A 354 -22.94 -3.28 11.73
N LEU A 355 -22.04 -2.35 11.40
CA LEU A 355 -21.51 -1.39 12.37
C LEU A 355 -22.65 -0.54 12.93
N TYR A 356 -23.47 0.02 12.05
CA TYR A 356 -24.59 0.89 12.41
C TYR A 356 -25.67 0.13 13.18
N TYR A 357 -26.06 -1.05 12.70
CA TYR A 357 -27.09 -1.89 13.32
C TYR A 357 -26.66 -2.41 14.70
N HIS A 358 -25.49 -3.05 14.82
CA HIS A 358 -25.08 -3.62 16.10
C HIS A 358 -24.66 -2.54 17.11
N CYS A 359 -24.15 -1.37 16.67
CA CYS A 359 -23.92 -0.23 17.56
C CYS A 359 -25.24 0.29 18.15
N ALA A 360 -26.27 0.48 17.31
CA ALA A 360 -27.59 0.92 17.75
C ALA A 360 -28.26 -0.09 18.69
N ARG A 361 -28.17 -1.39 18.37
CA ARG A 361 -28.61 -2.51 19.20
C ARG A 361 -27.91 -2.54 20.57
N ALA A 362 -26.61 -2.28 20.62
CA ALA A 362 -25.81 -2.34 21.84
C ALA A 362 -25.99 -1.11 22.74
N GLY A 363 -26.23 0.07 22.14
CA GLY A 363 -26.45 1.31 22.86
C GLY A 363 -25.22 1.83 23.61
N TYR A 364 -25.40 2.89 24.40
CA TYR A 364 -24.37 3.42 25.29
C TYR A 364 -24.35 2.64 26.62
N PRO A 365 -23.19 2.31 27.22
CA PRO A 365 -21.83 2.65 26.81
C PRO A 365 -21.16 1.63 25.87
N ALA A 366 -21.84 0.53 25.51
CA ALA A 366 -21.24 -0.57 24.74
C ALA A 366 -20.74 -0.13 23.35
N CYS A 367 -21.43 0.80 22.70
CA CYS A 367 -20.97 1.54 21.53
C CYS A 367 -20.83 3.03 21.83
N ALA A 368 -19.62 3.59 21.70
CA ALA A 368 -19.36 5.02 21.95
C ALA A 368 -20.01 5.98 20.92
N LEU A 369 -20.46 5.46 19.77
CA LEU A 369 -21.23 6.20 18.76
C LEU A 369 -22.74 6.21 19.04
N ALA A 370 -23.22 5.49 20.05
CA ALA A 370 -24.60 5.56 20.50
C ALA A 370 -24.90 6.89 21.24
N ASN A 371 -26.18 7.20 21.41
CA ASN A 371 -26.65 8.33 22.19
C ASN A 371 -26.62 8.02 23.69
N GLU A 372 -26.01 8.89 24.49
CA GLU A 372 -25.87 8.71 25.94
C GLU A 372 -27.19 8.94 26.71
N HIS A 373 -28.11 9.73 26.15
CA HIS A 373 -29.31 10.22 26.83
C HIS A 373 -30.60 10.07 25.99
N GLY A 374 -30.62 9.15 25.02
CA GLY A 374 -31.77 8.97 24.12
C GLY A 374 -31.68 7.70 23.28
N GLU A 375 -32.71 7.44 22.48
CA GLU A 375 -32.75 6.32 21.55
C GLU A 375 -31.62 6.42 20.52
N THR A 376 -31.06 5.27 20.13
CA THR A 376 -30.02 5.18 19.10
C THR A 376 -30.57 4.38 17.92
N THR A 377 -30.67 4.99 16.75
CA THR A 377 -31.05 4.32 15.50
C THR A 377 -29.80 4.05 14.65
N ALA A 378 -29.83 3.01 13.81
CA ALA A 378 -28.72 2.71 12.89
C ALA A 378 -28.46 3.89 11.93
N GLU A 379 -29.52 4.54 11.44
CA GLU A 379 -29.43 5.76 10.62
C GLU A 379 -28.74 6.92 11.36
N GLY A 380 -29.04 7.11 12.66
CA GLY A 380 -28.36 8.10 13.50
C GLY A 380 -26.87 7.80 13.69
N VAL A 381 -26.49 6.53 13.88
CA VAL A 381 -25.07 6.12 13.93
C VAL A 381 -24.38 6.36 12.58
N SER A 382 -25.02 5.98 11.47
CA SER A 382 -24.52 6.19 10.11
C SER A 382 -24.26 7.68 9.82
N GLN A 383 -25.25 8.54 10.09
CA GLN A 383 -25.12 9.98 9.92
C GLN A 383 -24.02 10.58 10.82
N ARG A 384 -23.83 10.05 12.04
CA ARG A 384 -22.74 10.46 12.94
C ARG A 384 -21.37 10.09 12.37
N VAL A 385 -21.19 8.86 11.87
CA VAL A 385 -19.94 8.44 11.19
C VAL A 385 -19.66 9.29 9.94
N ALA A 386 -20.67 9.54 9.12
CA ALA A 386 -20.56 10.42 7.95
C ALA A 386 -20.16 11.85 8.34
N ASN A 387 -20.78 12.42 9.39
CA ASN A 387 -20.45 13.76 9.89
C ASN A 387 -18.99 13.84 10.40
N ILE A 388 -18.53 12.83 11.15
CA ILE A 388 -17.16 12.75 11.66
C ILE A 388 -16.17 12.72 10.49
N SER A 389 -16.39 11.84 9.51
CA SER A 389 -15.55 11.74 8.31
C SER A 389 -15.50 13.07 7.53
N ASN A 390 -16.67 13.62 7.19
CA ASN A 390 -16.78 14.85 6.40
C ASN A 390 -16.17 16.08 7.10
N SER A 391 -16.16 16.13 8.44
CA SER A 391 -15.55 17.23 9.19
C SER A 391 -14.04 17.39 8.90
N LEU A 392 -13.35 16.27 8.63
CA LEU A 392 -11.91 16.21 8.41
C LEU A 392 -11.50 16.50 6.96
N TYR A 393 -12.45 16.60 6.01
CA TYR A 393 -12.17 16.81 4.58
C TYR A 393 -11.41 18.12 4.31
N HIS A 394 -11.78 19.19 5.00
CA HIS A 394 -11.06 20.49 4.94
C HIS A 394 -10.36 20.84 6.25
N ASN A 395 -10.64 20.13 7.35
CA ASN A 395 -10.12 20.43 8.69
C ASN A 395 -9.58 19.16 9.35
N PRO A 396 -8.53 18.53 8.82
CA PRO A 396 -7.94 17.33 9.42
C PRO A 396 -7.44 17.64 10.84
N LEU A 397 -7.60 16.68 11.76
CA LEU A 397 -7.45 16.88 13.20
C LEU A 397 -5.97 16.85 13.61
N PRO A 398 -5.37 17.97 14.07
CA PRO A 398 -3.98 17.98 14.51
C PRO A 398 -3.82 17.36 15.89
N VAL A 399 -2.93 16.37 16.02
CA VAL A 399 -2.64 15.68 17.28
C VAL A 399 -1.33 16.18 17.85
N ILE A 400 -1.44 16.93 18.95
CA ILE A 400 -0.30 17.59 19.60
C ILE A 400 0.35 16.62 20.58
N GLY A 401 1.53 16.11 20.26
CA GLY A 401 2.28 15.16 21.09
C GLY A 401 3.80 15.24 20.90
N PRO A 402 4.59 14.41 21.60
CA PRO A 402 6.03 14.25 21.36
C PRO A 402 6.31 13.74 19.95
N ASN A 403 5.45 12.83 19.47
CA ASN A 403 5.27 12.49 18.07
C ASN A 403 4.02 13.29 17.62
N PRO A 404 4.17 14.41 16.90
CA PRO A 404 3.03 15.12 16.33
C PRO A 404 2.47 14.32 15.14
N GLU A 405 1.15 14.36 14.96
CA GLU A 405 0.47 13.60 13.91
C GLU A 405 -0.76 14.37 13.40
N VAL A 406 -1.28 14.03 12.22
CA VAL A 406 -2.51 14.61 11.66
C VAL A 406 -3.46 13.48 11.25
N ILE A 407 -4.72 13.53 11.70
CA ILE A 407 -5.74 12.56 11.30
C ILE A 407 -6.57 13.15 10.16
N THR A 408 -6.56 12.49 9.01
CA THR A 408 -7.21 12.93 7.77
C THR A 408 -8.53 12.20 7.51
N TYR A 409 -9.29 12.71 6.52
CA TYR A 409 -10.42 11.99 5.91
C TYR A 409 -10.03 10.59 5.40
N SER A 410 -8.83 10.46 4.81
CA SER A 410 -8.31 9.19 4.30
C SER A 410 -8.09 8.18 5.42
N ASP A 411 -7.55 8.61 6.57
CA ASP A 411 -7.31 7.72 7.71
C ASP A 411 -8.62 7.12 8.24
N ILE A 412 -9.70 7.89 8.26
CA ILE A 412 -11.03 7.39 8.62
C ILE A 412 -11.51 6.33 7.63
N LYS A 413 -11.36 6.55 6.32
CA LYS A 413 -11.68 5.52 5.31
C LYS A 413 -10.79 4.27 5.45
N ASN A 414 -9.49 4.44 5.69
CA ASN A 414 -8.53 3.36 5.94
C ASN A 414 -8.93 2.52 7.17
N LEU A 415 -9.30 3.21 8.26
CA LEU A 415 -9.76 2.61 9.51
C LEU A 415 -11.07 1.83 9.33
N ILE A 416 -12.03 2.38 8.58
CA ILE A 416 -13.27 1.70 8.23
C ILE A 416 -12.97 0.46 7.39
N PHE A 417 -12.17 0.57 6.32
CA PHE A 417 -11.85 -0.54 5.42
C PHE A 417 -11.26 -1.75 6.14
N ALA A 418 -10.20 -1.57 6.94
CA ALA A 418 -9.64 -2.67 7.72
C ALA A 418 -10.57 -3.13 8.87
N GLY A 419 -11.50 -2.27 9.30
CA GLY A 419 -12.57 -2.62 10.22
C GLY A 419 -13.52 -3.69 9.66
N LEU A 420 -13.94 -3.51 8.41
CA LEU A 420 -14.80 -4.44 7.68
C LEU A 420 -14.13 -5.81 7.51
N TYR A 421 -12.80 -5.91 7.45
CA TYR A 421 -12.12 -7.21 7.36
C TYR A 421 -12.35 -8.12 8.60
N ALA A 422 -12.60 -7.55 9.78
CA ALA A 422 -12.91 -8.29 11.01
C ALA A 422 -13.92 -7.56 11.91
N PRO A 423 -15.22 -7.53 11.54
CA PRO A 423 -16.22 -6.69 12.20
C PRO A 423 -16.34 -6.91 13.71
N VAL A 424 -16.34 -8.16 14.15
CA VAL A 424 -16.52 -8.54 15.55
C VAL A 424 -15.40 -7.99 16.44
N GLN A 425 -14.16 -8.01 15.95
CA GLN A 425 -12.98 -7.54 16.67
C GLN A 425 -12.84 -6.01 16.56
N SER A 426 -13.10 -5.46 15.39
CA SER A 426 -12.73 -4.07 15.04
C SER A 426 -13.80 -3.03 15.37
N PHE A 427 -15.09 -3.33 15.19
CA PHE A 427 -16.15 -2.32 15.32
C PHE A 427 -16.24 -1.66 16.72
N PRO A 428 -16.07 -2.38 17.85
CA PRO A 428 -16.01 -1.74 19.17
C PRO A 428 -14.85 -0.75 19.31
N TYR A 429 -13.68 -1.06 18.73
CA TYR A 429 -12.51 -0.18 18.74
C TYR A 429 -12.72 1.05 17.84
N ILE A 430 -13.25 0.85 16.63
CA ILE A 430 -13.53 1.91 15.66
C ILE A 430 -14.57 2.89 16.20
N ALA A 431 -15.66 2.41 16.82
CA ALA A 431 -16.65 3.28 17.45
C ALA A 431 -16.02 4.18 18.54
N ASN A 432 -15.09 3.64 19.33
CA ASN A 432 -14.36 4.42 20.34
C ASN A 432 -13.38 5.44 19.72
N LEU A 433 -12.66 5.08 18.65
CA LEU A 433 -11.79 6.04 17.95
C LEU A 433 -12.60 7.17 17.31
N LEU A 434 -13.67 6.86 16.58
CA LEU A 434 -14.52 7.86 15.93
C LEU A 434 -15.17 8.82 16.95
N ALA A 435 -15.69 8.29 18.06
CA ALA A 435 -16.23 9.11 19.16
C ALA A 435 -15.16 9.87 19.98
N SER A 436 -13.86 9.61 19.76
CA SER A 436 -12.75 10.40 20.31
C SER A 436 -12.35 11.52 19.35
N VAL A 437 -12.24 11.21 18.06
CA VAL A 437 -12.00 12.18 16.97
C VAL A 437 -13.07 13.26 16.93
N GLU A 438 -14.35 12.90 17.08
CA GLU A 438 -15.48 13.83 17.20
C GLU A 438 -15.31 14.86 18.34
N LYS A 439 -14.62 14.48 19.42
CA LYS A 439 -14.34 15.33 20.58
C LYS A 439 -13.01 16.09 20.47
N GLY A 440 -12.31 15.95 19.34
CA GLY A 440 -10.98 16.51 19.11
C GLY A 440 -9.83 15.73 19.78
N ASP A 441 -10.06 14.53 20.33
CA ASP A 441 -8.99 13.68 20.86
C ASP A 441 -8.55 12.63 19.84
N GLY A 442 -7.49 12.96 19.11
CA GLY A 442 -6.82 12.04 18.19
C GLY A 442 -5.75 11.14 18.83
N GLN A 443 -5.43 11.27 20.13
CA GLN A 443 -4.23 10.66 20.72
C GLN A 443 -4.20 9.13 20.65
N SER A 444 -5.36 8.47 20.63
CA SER A 444 -5.46 7.00 20.45
C SER A 444 -5.26 6.57 18.99
N PHE A 445 -5.75 7.37 18.04
CA PHE A 445 -5.63 7.05 16.61
C PHE A 445 -4.24 7.41 16.07
N ALA A 446 -3.68 8.55 16.46
CA ALA A 446 -2.29 8.92 16.14
C ALA A 446 -1.26 7.88 16.61
N ARG A 447 -1.49 7.21 17.74
CA ARG A 447 -0.65 6.10 18.20
C ARG A 447 -0.70 4.89 17.24
N LEU A 448 -1.84 4.64 16.61
CA LEU A 448 -1.99 3.61 15.58
C LEU A 448 -1.29 4.05 14.27
N LEU A 449 -1.53 5.28 13.79
CA LEU A 449 -0.90 5.84 12.58
C LEU A 449 0.64 5.90 12.70
N SER A 450 1.16 6.28 13.87
CA SER A 450 2.62 6.39 14.09
C SER A 450 3.38 5.07 13.89
N ALA A 451 2.73 3.91 13.99
CA ALA A 451 3.33 2.61 13.70
C ALA A 451 3.59 2.36 12.19
N TYR A 452 3.08 3.23 11.31
CA TYR A 452 3.28 3.20 9.86
C TYR A 452 4.22 4.33 9.38
N HIS A 453 4.38 5.37 10.20
CA HIS A 453 5.25 6.51 9.92
C HIS A 453 6.63 6.38 10.58
N ASP A 454 6.80 5.55 11.62
CA ASP A 454 8.11 5.28 12.24
C ASP A 454 8.96 4.29 11.42
N PHE A 455 10.08 4.79 10.89
CA PHE A 455 11.05 3.98 10.14
C PHE A 455 12.32 3.71 10.97
N SER A 456 12.30 2.62 11.74
CA SER A 456 13.44 2.24 12.59
C SER A 456 14.50 1.42 11.83
N CYS A 457 15.68 2.02 11.58
CA CYS A 457 16.88 1.23 11.24
C CYS A 457 17.49 0.61 12.51
N PRO A 458 17.72 -0.71 12.58
CA PRO A 458 18.41 -1.33 13.72
C PRO A 458 19.87 -0.87 13.77
N ALA A 459 20.30 -0.34 14.92
CA ALA A 459 21.56 0.41 15.01
C ALA A 459 22.53 -0.14 16.08
N ARG A 460 23.72 -0.54 15.59
CA ARG A 460 25.02 -0.68 16.29
C ARG A 460 25.24 -1.91 17.20
N PRO A 461 26.51 -2.36 17.34
CA PRO A 461 26.85 -3.66 17.92
C PRO A 461 26.95 -3.63 19.46
N GLY A 462 26.69 -4.79 20.08
CA GLY A 462 26.87 -5.02 21.52
C GLY A 462 25.56 -5.16 22.32
N ALA A 463 24.42 -4.78 21.73
CA ALA A 463 23.11 -5.19 22.23
C ALA A 463 22.74 -6.56 21.63
N GLY A 464 22.22 -7.47 22.46
CA GLY A 464 21.72 -8.77 22.02
C GLY A 464 20.38 -8.66 21.32
N TYR A 465 20.40 -8.32 20.03
CA TYR A 465 19.26 -8.46 19.12
C TYR A 465 19.76 -8.93 17.75
N SER A 466 19.35 -10.16 17.39
CA SER A 466 19.69 -10.90 16.16
C SER A 466 20.07 -10.02 14.96
N ILE A 467 21.40 -9.97 14.71
CA ILE A 467 22.02 -9.31 13.56
C ILE A 467 21.70 -10.14 12.31
N ILE A 468 20.88 -9.58 11.43
CA ILE A 468 20.77 -10.02 10.04
C ILE A 468 21.19 -8.82 9.18
N PRO A 469 21.97 -9.00 8.10
CA PRO A 469 22.43 -7.90 7.25
C PRO A 469 21.27 -7.09 6.62
N LEU A 470 21.60 -5.97 5.96
CA LEU A 470 20.62 -5.12 5.25
C LEU A 470 20.13 -5.71 3.91
N ARG A 471 19.88 -7.02 3.90
CA ARG A 471 19.03 -7.82 3.00
C ARG A 471 18.38 -8.92 3.86
N ASN A 472 17.07 -9.14 3.71
CA ASN A 472 16.23 -10.06 4.49
C ASN A 472 16.08 -9.75 6.00
N THR A 473 15.67 -8.52 6.35
CA THR A 473 14.97 -8.26 7.62
C THR A 473 13.53 -7.80 7.38
N THR A 474 12.66 -8.76 7.10
CA THR A 474 11.19 -8.70 7.18
C THR A 474 10.68 -8.61 8.64
N LYS A 475 11.50 -8.07 9.55
CA LYS A 475 11.18 -7.88 10.98
C LYS A 475 10.28 -6.64 11.10
N GLY A 476 8.99 -6.71 11.46
CA GLY A 476 8.23 -7.89 11.89
C GLY A 476 7.16 -8.41 10.92
N SER A 477 6.86 -9.70 11.07
CA SER A 477 5.54 -10.30 10.80
C SER A 477 4.99 -10.10 9.37
N GLY A 478 5.59 -10.77 8.38
CA GLY A 478 4.95 -11.14 7.11
C GLY A 478 4.11 -10.06 6.42
N SER A 479 4.67 -8.86 6.20
CA SER A 479 4.02 -7.81 5.41
C SER A 479 3.87 -8.21 3.95
N MET A 480 2.73 -7.84 3.36
CA MET A 480 2.49 -7.93 1.92
C MET A 480 3.50 -7.07 1.15
N SER A 481 4.18 -7.64 0.16
CA SER A 481 5.09 -6.88 -0.71
C SER A 481 4.29 -6.21 -1.82
N TYR A 482 4.09 -4.89 -1.73
CA TYR A 482 3.40 -4.07 -2.73
C TYR A 482 3.88 -4.35 -4.17
N ASP A 483 5.21 -4.48 -4.35
CA ASP A 483 5.81 -4.77 -5.65
C ASP A 483 5.44 -6.17 -6.18
N ALA A 484 5.34 -7.17 -5.29
CA ALA A 484 4.88 -8.50 -5.65
C ALA A 484 3.36 -8.53 -5.90
N THR A 485 2.55 -7.87 -5.07
CA THR A 485 1.09 -7.72 -5.26
C THR A 485 0.77 -7.13 -6.63
N MET A 486 1.41 -6.01 -6.98
CA MET A 486 1.29 -5.38 -8.29
C MET A 486 1.77 -6.31 -9.42
N ALA A 487 2.95 -6.92 -9.28
CA ALA A 487 3.49 -7.78 -10.33
C ALA A 487 2.66 -9.05 -10.58
N ILE A 488 2.04 -9.64 -9.54
CA ILE A 488 1.17 -10.80 -9.67
C ILE A 488 -0.16 -10.38 -10.30
N ALA A 489 -0.89 -9.45 -9.68
CA ALA A 489 -2.23 -9.05 -10.12
C ALA A 489 -2.23 -8.52 -11.57
N CYS A 490 -1.25 -7.70 -11.93
CA CYS A 490 -1.13 -7.12 -13.26
C CYS A 490 -0.50 -8.06 -14.31
N SER A 491 -0.05 -9.26 -13.93
CA SER A 491 0.42 -10.31 -14.86
C SER A 491 -0.56 -11.47 -15.01
N ASP A 492 -1.40 -11.73 -14.00
CA ASP A 492 -2.52 -12.66 -14.13
C ASP A 492 -3.58 -12.12 -15.09
N GLY A 493 -3.89 -10.82 -14.97
CA GLY A 493 -4.98 -10.17 -15.67
C GLY A 493 -4.65 -9.61 -17.06
N ASP A 494 -5.67 -9.05 -17.70
CA ASP A 494 -5.64 -8.38 -18.99
C ASP A 494 -5.04 -6.97 -18.91
N ASP A 495 -4.26 -6.62 -19.94
CA ASP A 495 -3.47 -5.39 -20.04
C ASP A 495 -4.33 -4.13 -19.91
N GLN A 496 -4.06 -3.29 -18.91
CA GLN A 496 -4.77 -2.03 -18.67
C GLN A 496 -4.05 -0.79 -19.21
N SER A 497 -2.94 -0.90 -19.97
CA SER A 497 -2.18 0.27 -20.41
C SER A 497 -2.87 1.14 -21.48
N TYR A 498 -4.07 0.75 -21.90
CA TYR A 498 -4.97 1.57 -22.72
C TYR A 498 -5.80 2.57 -21.89
N VAL A 499 -5.91 2.37 -20.57
CA VAL A 499 -6.72 3.20 -19.68
C VAL A 499 -6.05 4.56 -19.50
N ASN A 500 -6.79 5.62 -19.79
CA ASN A 500 -6.36 7.00 -19.52
C ASN A 500 -7.00 7.53 -18.22
N ARG A 501 -6.53 8.69 -17.73
CA ARG A 501 -6.98 9.26 -16.45
C ARG A 501 -8.49 9.50 -16.37
N THR A 502 -9.13 9.89 -17.47
CA THR A 502 -10.58 10.13 -17.52
C THR A 502 -11.36 8.83 -17.42
N ALA A 503 -10.98 7.81 -18.21
CA ALA A 503 -11.59 6.49 -18.14
C ALA A 503 -11.38 5.80 -16.77
N PHE A 504 -10.27 6.09 -16.10
CA PHE A 504 -10.05 5.66 -14.72
C PHE A 504 -10.92 6.43 -13.71
N ASP A 505 -11.03 7.75 -13.84
CA ASP A 505 -11.89 8.60 -12.99
C ASP A 505 -13.37 8.20 -13.07
N GLU A 506 -13.87 7.92 -14.28
CA GLU A 506 -15.21 7.39 -14.52
C GLU A 506 -15.45 6.04 -13.80
N TYR A 507 -14.56 5.06 -14.01
CA TYR A 507 -14.59 3.76 -13.32
C TYR A 507 -14.48 3.90 -11.79
N ALA A 508 -13.63 4.81 -11.31
CA ALA A 508 -13.40 4.99 -9.88
C ALA A 508 -14.63 5.63 -9.19
N LYS A 509 -15.37 6.49 -9.89
CA LYS A 509 -16.68 7.03 -9.47
C LYS A 509 -17.79 5.99 -9.52
N GLU A 510 -17.75 5.07 -10.49
CA GLU A 510 -18.66 3.92 -10.53
C GLU A 510 -18.47 3.02 -9.30
N LEU A 511 -17.23 2.64 -8.96
CA LEU A 511 -16.94 1.88 -7.74
C LEU A 511 -17.32 2.64 -6.46
N ALA A 512 -17.09 3.96 -6.39
CA ALA A 512 -17.55 4.79 -5.28
C ALA A 512 -19.08 4.93 -5.20
N THR A 513 -19.81 4.63 -6.28
CA THR A 513 -21.28 4.54 -6.28
C THR A 513 -21.75 3.15 -5.80
N VAL A 514 -21.00 2.09 -6.10
CA VAL A 514 -21.27 0.72 -5.60
C VAL A 514 -20.97 0.61 -4.09
N SER A 515 -19.86 1.20 -3.64
CA SER A 515 -19.52 1.35 -2.22
C SER A 515 -18.97 2.75 -1.94
N PRO A 516 -19.79 3.67 -1.40
CA PRO A 516 -19.33 4.97 -0.91
C PRO A 516 -18.28 4.85 0.21
N SER A 517 -18.32 3.74 0.97
CA SER A 517 -17.38 3.50 2.07
C SER A 517 -15.94 3.28 1.57
N ILE A 518 -15.71 2.37 0.60
CA ILE A 518 -14.34 1.96 0.21
C ILE A 518 -14.09 1.90 -1.31
N GLY A 519 -15.07 2.20 -2.17
CA GLY A 519 -14.91 2.10 -3.63
C GLY A 519 -13.76 2.93 -4.19
N SER A 520 -13.53 4.10 -3.62
CA SER A 520 -12.41 4.99 -3.95
C SER A 520 -11.04 4.55 -3.42
N MET A 521 -11.01 3.51 -2.59
CA MET A 521 -9.78 2.85 -2.16
C MET A 521 -9.52 1.61 -3.02
N TRP A 522 -10.54 0.80 -3.27
CA TRP A 522 -10.44 -0.44 -4.03
C TRP A 522 -10.02 -0.21 -5.49
N SER A 523 -10.51 0.86 -6.13
CA SER A 523 -10.16 1.19 -7.53
C SER A 523 -8.65 1.43 -7.75
N THR A 524 -7.88 1.71 -6.69
CA THR A 524 -6.41 1.88 -6.76
C THR A 524 -5.69 0.62 -7.23
N ILE A 525 -6.25 -0.58 -6.98
CA ILE A 525 -5.73 -1.87 -7.46
C ILE A 525 -5.60 -1.84 -8.98
N ARG A 526 -6.66 -1.39 -9.68
CA ARG A 526 -6.63 -1.22 -11.15
C ARG A 526 -5.64 -0.13 -11.58
N MET A 527 -5.57 0.99 -10.85
CA MET A 527 -4.63 2.09 -11.14
C MET A 527 -3.16 1.63 -11.18
N HIS A 528 -2.78 0.68 -10.32
CA HIS A 528 -1.42 0.13 -10.31
C HIS A 528 -1.08 -0.62 -11.62
N CYS A 529 -2.06 -1.29 -12.22
CA CYS A 529 -1.87 -2.02 -13.47
C CYS A 529 -1.85 -1.14 -14.74
N VAL A 530 -2.47 0.04 -14.72
CA VAL A 530 -2.51 0.95 -15.90
C VAL A 530 -1.09 1.35 -16.37
N HIS A 531 -0.15 1.51 -15.44
CA HIS A 531 1.21 1.96 -15.76
C HIS A 531 2.29 0.88 -15.57
N TYR A 532 1.87 -0.36 -15.33
CA TYR A 532 2.75 -1.53 -15.30
C TYR A 532 2.79 -2.18 -16.69
N SER A 533 3.94 -2.12 -17.38
CA SER A 533 4.11 -2.62 -18.76
C SER A 533 4.94 -3.91 -18.87
N VAL A 534 5.31 -4.54 -17.75
CA VAL A 534 5.86 -5.91 -17.77
C VAL A 534 4.74 -6.89 -18.10
N ARG A 535 4.98 -7.84 -19.01
CA ARG A 535 4.02 -8.87 -19.42
C ARG A 535 4.55 -10.26 -19.09
N PRO A 536 3.68 -11.21 -18.71
CA PRO A 536 4.09 -12.57 -18.35
C PRO A 536 4.62 -13.34 -19.55
N ILE A 537 5.45 -14.37 -19.29
CA ILE A 537 5.80 -15.39 -20.29
C ILE A 537 4.63 -16.38 -20.49
N HIS A 538 3.89 -16.69 -19.43
CA HIS A 538 2.70 -17.54 -19.46
C HIS A 538 1.68 -17.10 -18.39
N ARG A 539 0.38 -17.18 -18.72
CA ARG A 539 -0.74 -16.96 -17.79
C ARG A 539 -1.88 -17.94 -18.13
N PHE A 540 -2.69 -18.30 -17.15
CA PHE A 540 -3.85 -19.18 -17.37
C PHE A 540 -5.06 -18.35 -17.82
N GLU A 541 -5.57 -18.64 -19.02
CA GLU A 541 -6.64 -17.87 -19.67
C GLU A 541 -8.06 -18.29 -19.22
N GLY A 542 -8.19 -19.36 -18.43
CA GLY A 542 -9.43 -20.10 -18.23
C GLY A 542 -9.68 -21.16 -19.32
N PRO A 543 -10.84 -21.83 -19.31
CA PRO A 543 -11.94 -21.66 -18.36
C PRO A 543 -11.63 -22.27 -16.99
N TRP A 544 -12.22 -21.72 -15.93
CA TRP A 544 -12.24 -22.33 -14.60
C TRP A 544 -13.40 -23.33 -14.52
N ILE A 545 -13.33 -24.37 -15.36
CA ILE A 545 -14.34 -25.42 -15.48
C ILE A 545 -13.64 -26.78 -15.54
N ALA A 546 -13.96 -27.70 -14.62
CA ALA A 546 -13.41 -29.05 -14.62
C ALA A 546 -14.26 -30.06 -13.82
N ASN A 547 -14.28 -31.32 -14.27
CA ASN A 547 -14.58 -32.46 -13.40
C ASN A 547 -13.30 -32.82 -12.65
N THR A 548 -13.34 -32.81 -11.31
CA THR A 548 -12.15 -32.91 -10.46
C THR A 548 -12.12 -34.23 -9.68
N SER A 549 -10.91 -34.72 -9.39
CA SER A 549 -10.65 -35.96 -8.64
C SER A 549 -11.30 -36.03 -7.25
N HIS A 550 -11.72 -34.89 -6.72
CA HIS A 550 -12.64 -34.76 -5.58
C HIS A 550 -13.28 -33.36 -5.63
N PRO A 551 -14.61 -33.22 -5.52
CA PRO A 551 -15.25 -31.91 -5.59
C PRO A 551 -14.80 -30.95 -4.47
N LEU A 552 -14.83 -29.66 -4.80
CA LEU A 552 -14.34 -28.55 -3.98
C LEU A 552 -15.38 -28.09 -2.95
N LEU A 553 -14.89 -27.60 -1.81
CA LEU A 553 -15.68 -26.81 -0.86
C LEU A 553 -15.39 -25.32 -1.08
N MET A 554 -16.42 -24.56 -1.44
CA MET A 554 -16.33 -23.11 -1.63
C MET A 554 -17.10 -22.38 -0.51
N ILE A 555 -16.51 -21.36 0.10
CA ILE A 555 -17.10 -20.66 1.26
C ILE A 555 -17.15 -19.15 0.99
N GLY A 556 -18.28 -18.51 1.32
CA GLY A 556 -18.46 -17.06 1.21
C GLY A 556 -19.49 -16.52 2.18
N ASN A 557 -19.25 -15.30 2.67
CA ASN A 557 -20.06 -14.65 3.70
C ASN A 557 -21.16 -13.77 3.07
N THR A 558 -22.35 -13.72 3.67
CA THR A 558 -23.50 -12.92 3.16
C THR A 558 -23.26 -11.41 3.09
N ALA A 559 -22.27 -10.93 3.86
CA ALA A 559 -21.74 -9.58 3.86
C ALA A 559 -20.19 -9.59 3.91
N ASP A 560 -19.54 -10.29 2.97
CA ASP A 560 -18.08 -10.14 2.75
C ASP A 560 -17.79 -8.78 2.08
N PRO A 561 -16.85 -7.96 2.58
CA PRO A 561 -16.61 -6.62 2.06
C PRO A 561 -15.83 -6.58 0.74
N VAL A 562 -15.23 -7.70 0.30
CA VAL A 562 -14.41 -7.76 -0.93
C VAL A 562 -14.59 -9.03 -1.77
N THR A 563 -15.07 -10.14 -1.21
CA THR A 563 -15.35 -11.41 -1.92
C THR A 563 -16.80 -11.88 -1.69
N PRO A 564 -17.78 -11.16 -2.28
CA PRO A 564 -19.21 -11.31 -2.00
C PRO A 564 -19.72 -12.72 -2.29
N VAL A 565 -20.73 -13.20 -1.54
CA VAL A 565 -21.21 -14.60 -1.59
C VAL A 565 -21.59 -15.12 -2.99
N LYS A 566 -21.97 -14.21 -3.91
CA LYS A 566 -22.19 -14.53 -5.33
C LYS A 566 -20.96 -15.16 -6.01
N HIS A 567 -19.74 -14.80 -5.63
CA HIS A 567 -18.50 -15.29 -6.23
C HIS A 567 -18.31 -16.77 -5.93
N ALA A 568 -18.43 -17.18 -4.66
CA ALA A 568 -18.43 -18.60 -4.27
C ALA A 568 -19.53 -19.39 -5.00
N ARG A 569 -20.75 -18.84 -5.06
CA ARG A 569 -21.89 -19.46 -5.78
C ARG A 569 -21.74 -19.47 -7.31
N ASN A 570 -20.89 -18.62 -7.88
CA ASN A 570 -20.62 -18.60 -9.32
C ASN A 570 -19.47 -19.55 -9.69
N MET A 571 -18.36 -19.49 -8.96
CA MET A 571 -17.20 -20.35 -9.20
C MET A 571 -17.52 -21.84 -8.98
N ALA A 572 -18.38 -22.17 -7.99
CA ALA A 572 -18.81 -23.55 -7.76
C ALA A 572 -19.48 -24.19 -8.98
N LYS A 573 -20.18 -23.42 -9.82
CA LYS A 573 -20.84 -23.90 -11.04
C LYS A 573 -19.86 -24.40 -12.11
N GLY A 574 -18.58 -24.04 -12.02
CA GLY A 574 -17.54 -24.51 -12.94
C GLY A 574 -17.01 -25.91 -12.59
N PHE A 575 -17.11 -26.34 -11.33
CA PHE A 575 -16.47 -27.56 -10.87
C PHE A 575 -17.51 -28.63 -10.53
N GLU A 576 -17.43 -29.78 -11.20
CA GLU A 576 -18.46 -30.81 -11.10
C GLU A 576 -18.58 -31.33 -9.65
N GLY A 577 -19.78 -31.20 -9.07
CA GLY A 577 -20.08 -31.60 -7.69
C GLY A 577 -19.58 -30.65 -6.59
N ALA A 578 -18.95 -29.51 -6.92
CA ALA A 578 -18.48 -28.55 -5.92
C ALA A 578 -19.64 -27.83 -5.22
N VAL A 579 -19.54 -27.63 -3.91
CA VAL A 579 -20.61 -27.03 -3.09
C VAL A 579 -20.19 -25.66 -2.54
N ALA A 580 -21.06 -24.67 -2.72
CA ALA A 580 -20.94 -23.34 -2.13
C ALA A 580 -21.66 -23.30 -0.76
N LEU A 581 -20.89 -23.40 0.32
CA LEU A 581 -21.32 -23.13 1.68
C LEU A 581 -21.47 -21.62 1.90
N THR A 582 -22.61 -21.19 2.41
CA THR A 582 -22.82 -19.79 2.81
C THR A 582 -22.64 -19.65 4.31
N GLN A 583 -21.80 -18.72 4.76
CA GLN A 583 -21.84 -18.26 6.14
C GLN A 583 -22.69 -16.99 6.22
N ASP A 584 -23.68 -16.96 7.12
CA ASP A 584 -24.48 -15.76 7.37
C ASP A 584 -23.79 -14.90 8.42
N SER A 585 -22.86 -14.09 7.94
CA SER A 585 -22.00 -13.20 8.73
C SER A 585 -21.51 -12.02 7.88
N ALA A 586 -21.02 -10.98 8.55
CA ALA A 586 -20.18 -9.96 7.96
C ALA A 586 -18.69 -10.30 8.13
N GLY A 587 -17.83 -9.61 7.38
CA GLY A 587 -16.38 -9.76 7.39
C GLY A 587 -15.82 -10.62 6.27
N HIS A 588 -14.52 -10.50 6.02
CA HIS A 588 -13.83 -11.16 4.92
C HIS A 588 -13.38 -12.58 5.25
N CYS A 589 -13.70 -13.55 4.38
CA CYS A 589 -13.57 -14.99 4.62
C CYS A 589 -14.35 -15.48 5.86
N SER A 590 -14.66 -16.78 5.94
CA SER A 590 -15.38 -17.37 7.08
C SER A 590 -14.70 -17.07 8.42
N SER A 591 -13.36 -17.03 8.44
CA SER A 591 -12.53 -16.75 9.62
C SER A 591 -12.86 -15.45 10.38
N SER A 592 -13.42 -14.44 9.71
CA SER A 592 -13.68 -13.10 10.28
C SER A 592 -14.71 -13.09 11.41
N THR A 593 -15.68 -14.01 11.38
CA THR A 593 -16.77 -14.15 12.36
C THR A 593 -16.98 -15.63 12.65
N PHE A 594 -16.93 -16.05 13.92
CA PHE A 594 -17.03 -17.47 14.27
C PHE A 594 -18.40 -18.08 13.93
N SER A 595 -18.35 -19.26 13.30
CA SER A 595 -19.47 -20.18 13.19
C SER A 595 -19.00 -21.61 13.42
N ASN A 596 -19.51 -22.23 14.49
CA ASN A 596 -19.31 -23.64 14.83
C ASN A 596 -19.84 -24.57 13.71
N CYS A 597 -20.90 -24.14 13.02
CA CYS A 597 -21.46 -24.82 11.85
C CYS A 597 -20.44 -24.87 10.69
N THR A 598 -19.84 -23.73 10.32
CA THR A 598 -18.83 -23.66 9.25
C THR A 598 -17.57 -24.43 9.61
N VAL A 599 -17.07 -24.27 10.84
CA VAL A 599 -15.92 -25.01 11.38
C VAL A 599 -16.16 -26.52 11.35
N GLY A 600 -17.37 -26.97 11.69
CA GLY A 600 -17.78 -28.38 11.62
C GLY A 600 -17.65 -28.95 10.21
N TYR A 601 -18.17 -28.26 9.19
CA TYR A 601 -18.09 -28.72 7.80
C TYR A 601 -16.67 -28.68 7.23
N ILE A 602 -15.86 -27.66 7.55
CA ILE A 602 -14.44 -27.61 7.14
C ILE A 602 -13.68 -28.81 7.71
N ARG A 603 -13.83 -29.09 9.01
CA ARG A 603 -13.24 -30.26 9.66
C ARG A 603 -13.74 -31.56 9.01
N GLN A 604 -15.05 -31.71 8.79
CA GLN A 604 -15.64 -32.90 8.18
C GLN A 604 -15.10 -33.16 6.76
N TYR A 605 -14.93 -32.11 5.95
CA TYR A 605 -14.40 -32.20 4.60
C TYR A 605 -12.93 -32.67 4.58
N PHE A 606 -12.04 -32.12 5.42
CA PHE A 606 -10.66 -32.62 5.52
C PHE A 606 -10.60 -34.04 6.11
N GLN A 607 -11.38 -34.33 7.15
CA GLN A 607 -11.37 -35.62 7.85
C GLN A 607 -11.92 -36.78 6.99
N ARG A 608 -12.88 -36.52 6.09
CA ARG A 608 -13.61 -37.56 5.34
C ARG A 608 -13.79 -37.27 3.86
N GLY A 609 -13.96 -36.01 3.46
CA GLY A 609 -14.37 -35.62 2.09
C GLY A 609 -15.88 -35.45 1.93
N GLU A 610 -16.63 -35.58 3.02
CA GLU A 610 -18.06 -35.28 3.04
C GLU A 610 -18.24 -33.75 2.90
N LEU A 611 -18.96 -33.32 1.86
CA LEU A 611 -19.36 -31.93 1.64
C LEU A 611 -20.66 -31.61 2.40
N PRO A 612 -20.92 -30.34 2.75
CA PRO A 612 -22.23 -29.92 3.24
C PRO A 612 -23.33 -30.17 2.19
N PRO A 613 -24.60 -30.32 2.59
CA PRO A 613 -25.73 -30.30 1.66
C PRO A 613 -25.75 -29.04 0.78
N GLU A 614 -26.28 -29.14 -0.44
CA GLU A 614 -26.45 -27.98 -1.31
C GLU A 614 -27.27 -26.87 -0.63
N ASN A 615 -26.86 -25.62 -0.84
CA ASN A 615 -27.50 -24.42 -0.26
C ASN A 615 -27.46 -24.36 1.28
N THR A 616 -26.55 -25.10 1.94
CA THR A 616 -26.32 -24.96 3.38
C THR A 616 -25.95 -23.53 3.75
N VAL A 617 -26.60 -23.00 4.78
CA VAL A 617 -26.31 -21.72 5.41
C VAL A 617 -25.94 -21.96 6.87
N CYS A 618 -24.78 -21.46 7.29
CA CYS A 618 -24.29 -21.49 8.67
C CYS A 618 -24.36 -20.09 9.27
N SER A 619 -25.17 -19.88 10.31
CA SER A 619 -25.24 -18.59 11.02
C SER A 619 -23.97 -18.31 11.84
N ALA A 620 -23.64 -17.03 12.03
CA ALA A 620 -22.65 -16.60 13.01
C ALA A 620 -23.08 -16.94 14.45
N ASP A 621 -22.14 -17.42 15.25
CA ASP A 621 -22.27 -17.56 16.72
C ASP A 621 -21.78 -16.30 17.46
N GLU A 622 -21.35 -15.26 16.73
CA GLU A 622 -20.82 -14.00 17.26
C GLU A 622 -21.42 -12.77 16.59
N MET A 623 -21.44 -11.65 17.32
CA MET A 623 -21.84 -10.33 16.83
C MET A 623 -20.89 -9.24 17.34
N PRO A 624 -20.62 -8.20 16.53
CA PRO A 624 -20.00 -6.96 17.00
C PRO A 624 -20.69 -6.38 18.24
N PHE A 625 -19.88 -5.78 19.13
CA PHE A 625 -20.29 -5.26 20.45
C PHE A 625 -20.80 -6.32 21.45
N GLY A 626 -20.64 -7.61 21.15
CA GLY A 626 -20.99 -8.71 22.05
C GLY A 626 -22.45 -9.18 21.91
N PRO A 627 -22.82 -10.28 22.58
CA PRO A 627 -24.14 -10.90 22.46
C PRO A 627 -25.25 -10.02 23.04
N GLY A 628 -26.52 -10.35 22.72
CA GLY A 628 -27.65 -9.89 23.53
C GLY A 628 -27.69 -10.64 24.88
N PRO A 629 -28.49 -10.19 25.87
CA PRO A 629 -28.47 -10.77 27.23
C PRO A 629 -28.96 -12.23 27.40
N ALA A 630 -29.16 -12.98 26.30
CA ALA A 630 -29.74 -14.33 26.34
C ALA A 630 -28.70 -15.47 26.30
N ASP A 631 -27.60 -15.30 25.56
CA ASP A 631 -26.80 -16.45 25.09
C ASP A 631 -25.40 -16.58 25.75
N SER A 632 -24.95 -15.58 26.50
CA SER A 632 -23.55 -15.53 26.99
C SER A 632 -23.22 -16.48 28.15
N GLU A 633 -24.20 -16.99 28.90
CA GLU A 633 -23.96 -17.74 30.14
C GLU A 633 -23.94 -19.28 29.96
N VAL A 634 -24.09 -19.79 28.73
CA VAL A 634 -24.32 -21.24 28.47
C VAL A 634 -23.30 -21.88 27.51
N ALA A 635 -22.29 -21.13 27.04
CA ALA A 635 -21.25 -21.66 26.15
C ALA A 635 -20.36 -22.72 26.83
N SER A 636 -20.10 -23.85 26.14
CA SER A 636 -19.21 -24.89 26.66
C SER A 636 -17.73 -24.48 26.57
N VAL A 637 -16.89 -25.06 27.43
CA VAL A 637 -15.43 -24.83 27.41
C VAL A 637 -14.81 -25.17 26.04
N GLU A 638 -15.33 -26.22 25.37
CA GLU A 638 -14.88 -26.58 24.03
C GLU A 638 -15.28 -25.53 22.97
N LEU A 639 -16.50 -24.99 23.05
CA LEU A 639 -17.00 -23.95 22.14
C LEU A 639 -16.22 -22.64 22.31
N LEU A 640 -15.93 -22.25 23.55
CA LEU A 640 -15.06 -21.10 23.85
C LEU A 640 -13.65 -21.29 23.28
N ALA A 641 -13.08 -22.48 23.44
CA ALA A 641 -11.77 -22.79 22.85
C ALA A 641 -11.81 -22.86 21.30
N MET A 642 -12.92 -23.28 20.68
CA MET A 642 -13.11 -23.19 19.22
C MET A 642 -13.14 -21.75 18.74
N ARG A 643 -13.86 -20.88 19.47
CA ARG A 643 -13.94 -19.44 19.23
C ARG A 643 -12.57 -18.76 19.32
N GLU A 644 -11.80 -19.03 20.37
CA GLU A 644 -10.42 -18.53 20.53
C GLU A 644 -9.52 -18.96 19.36
N ARG A 645 -9.60 -20.23 18.95
CA ARG A 645 -8.86 -20.72 17.76
C ARG A 645 -9.24 -19.97 16.50
N HIS A 646 -10.54 -19.79 16.26
CA HIS A 646 -11.04 -19.11 15.06
C HIS A 646 -10.56 -17.65 14.97
N ALA A 647 -10.59 -16.92 16.08
CA ALA A 647 -10.06 -15.56 16.17
C ALA A 647 -8.54 -15.51 15.84
N GLY A 648 -7.78 -16.52 16.25
CA GLY A 648 -6.36 -16.68 15.90
C GLY A 648 -6.10 -16.91 14.40
N ILE A 649 -7.02 -17.54 13.67
CA ILE A 649 -6.92 -17.67 12.19
C ILE A 649 -7.15 -16.31 11.52
N SER A 650 -8.23 -15.61 11.89
CA SER A 650 -8.54 -14.26 11.36
C SER A 650 -7.37 -13.30 11.62
N SER A 651 -6.90 -13.21 12.86
CA SER A 651 -5.74 -12.39 13.22
C SER A 651 -4.52 -12.68 12.34
N ALA A 652 -4.18 -13.96 12.14
CA ALA A 652 -3.06 -14.36 11.29
C ALA A 652 -3.24 -14.03 9.80
N LEU A 653 -4.47 -14.00 9.28
CA LEU A 653 -4.77 -13.60 7.89
C LEU A 653 -4.54 -12.11 7.67
N HIS A 654 -5.08 -11.24 8.54
CA HIS A 654 -4.85 -9.79 8.45
C HIS A 654 -3.35 -9.48 8.57
N ASP A 655 -2.68 -10.12 9.51
CA ASP A 655 -1.26 -9.92 9.79
C ASP A 655 -0.35 -10.46 8.65
N ALA A 656 -0.85 -11.37 7.80
CA ALA A 656 -0.18 -11.91 6.61
C ALA A 656 -0.45 -11.14 5.29
N GLY A 657 -1.26 -10.08 5.34
CA GLY A 657 -1.62 -9.29 4.15
C GLY A 657 -2.96 -9.67 3.51
N GLY A 658 -3.85 -10.37 4.23
CA GLY A 658 -5.20 -10.68 3.76
C GLY A 658 -6.06 -9.44 3.49
N GLY A 659 -5.77 -8.31 4.16
CA GLY A 659 -6.34 -7.00 3.87
C GLY A 659 -5.32 -6.05 3.25
N PHE A 660 -5.74 -5.26 2.25
CA PHE A 660 -4.89 -4.33 1.49
C PHE A 660 -4.27 -3.20 2.34
N MET A 661 -4.73 -3.02 3.57
CA MET A 661 -4.07 -2.18 4.58
C MET A 661 -3.90 -2.99 5.86
N LYS A 662 -2.65 -3.17 6.30
CA LYS A 662 -2.39 -3.55 7.70
C LYS A 662 -2.89 -2.42 8.58
N LEU A 663 -3.97 -2.63 9.34
CA LEU A 663 -4.22 -1.89 10.56
C LEU A 663 -4.11 -2.85 11.74
N ASN A 664 -3.07 -2.67 12.54
CA ASN A 664 -2.76 -3.54 13.66
C ASN A 664 -3.63 -3.14 14.86
N ILE A 665 -4.92 -3.50 14.76
CA ILE A 665 -6.00 -3.13 15.69
C ILE A 665 -5.81 -3.76 17.09
N GLY A 666 -4.77 -4.59 17.29
CA GLY A 666 -4.28 -5.10 18.58
C GLY A 666 -3.69 -4.03 19.52
N GLY A 667 -4.35 -2.88 19.66
CA GLY A 667 -4.01 -1.83 20.60
C GLY A 667 -4.12 -2.32 22.04
N ARG A 668 -2.98 -2.56 22.70
CA ARG A 668 -2.91 -2.98 24.11
C ARG A 668 -3.73 -2.04 25.00
N VAL A 669 -4.83 -2.54 25.55
CA VAL A 669 -5.46 -1.97 26.75
C VAL A 669 -4.39 -1.95 27.84
N ARG A 670 -4.12 -0.77 28.42
CA ARG A 670 -2.87 -0.54 29.18
C ARG A 670 -3.12 0.04 30.56
N ASP A 671 -3.06 -0.84 31.55
CA ASP A 671 -2.53 -0.52 32.87
C ASP A 671 -0.99 -0.56 32.80
N GLY A 672 -0.23 0.51 32.99
CA GLY A 672 -0.57 1.94 33.00
C GLY A 672 0.66 2.80 33.34
N TRP A 673 0.64 4.10 33.00
CA TRP A 673 1.55 5.16 33.50
C TRP A 673 3.07 5.03 33.14
N PHE A 674 3.98 6.03 33.16
CA PHE A 674 3.92 7.51 33.06
C PHE A 674 5.29 8.10 32.60
N HIS A 675 5.31 9.23 31.86
CA HIS A 675 6.40 10.27 31.81
C HIS A 675 7.85 9.90 31.32
N LEU A 676 8.75 10.80 30.84
CA LEU A 676 8.81 12.27 30.64
C LEU A 676 9.88 12.68 29.55
N ARG A 677 9.59 13.72 28.73
CA ARG A 677 10.42 14.78 28.03
C ARG A 677 11.98 14.70 27.87
N ALA A 678 12.66 15.41 26.94
CA ALA A 678 12.36 16.12 25.66
C ALA A 678 13.63 16.85 25.08
N ASN A 679 13.48 17.49 23.90
CA ASN A 679 14.35 18.52 23.21
C ASN A 679 15.51 18.00 22.33
N ARG A 680 15.73 18.37 21.04
CA ARG A 680 15.62 19.59 20.17
C ARG A 680 17.02 20.19 19.79
N PRO A 681 17.17 20.91 18.63
CA PRO A 681 18.28 20.69 17.67
C PRO A 681 19.26 21.89 17.51
N PRO A 682 20.20 21.90 16.52
CA PRO A 682 19.90 22.42 15.16
C PRO A 682 20.65 21.73 13.97
N SER A 683 20.56 22.30 12.76
CA SER A 683 21.12 21.88 11.44
C SER A 683 21.75 23.11 10.71
N PRO A 684 22.11 23.16 9.38
CA PRO A 684 22.27 22.16 8.28
C PRO A 684 23.76 22.20 7.75
N PRO A 685 24.21 22.40 6.47
CA PRO A 685 23.68 22.22 5.08
C PRO A 685 24.69 21.62 4.01
N THR A 686 24.34 21.71 2.71
CA THR A 686 25.20 21.74 1.47
C THR A 686 26.07 20.52 1.06
N THR A 687 25.66 19.69 0.08
CA THR A 687 25.89 19.71 -1.42
C THR A 687 27.29 19.23 -1.90
N ASP A 688 27.46 18.11 -2.63
CA ASP A 688 27.24 17.86 -4.10
C ASP A 688 28.51 18.23 -4.95
N SER A 689 28.97 17.58 -6.04
CA SER A 689 28.41 16.57 -6.99
C SER A 689 29.47 15.71 -7.75
N SER A 690 29.03 14.65 -8.46
CA SER A 690 29.58 14.01 -9.72
C SER A 690 31.03 13.47 -9.78
N MET A 691 31.40 12.33 -10.44
CA MET A 691 31.12 11.78 -11.81
C MET A 691 31.66 12.66 -12.99
N PRO A 692 31.78 12.19 -14.26
CA PRO A 692 31.42 10.90 -14.91
C PRO A 692 32.71 10.13 -15.37
N ASP A 693 32.93 9.46 -16.52
CA ASP A 693 32.22 9.25 -17.81
C ASP A 693 32.76 8.03 -18.61
N ALA A 694 32.10 7.61 -19.72
CA ALA A 694 32.55 6.53 -20.63
C ALA A 694 32.04 6.66 -22.10
N ALA A 695 32.55 5.80 -23.01
CA ALA A 695 32.15 5.60 -24.42
C ALA A 695 32.53 6.66 -25.48
N PRO A 696 32.82 6.21 -26.72
CA PRO A 696 32.05 6.59 -27.93
C PRO A 696 31.80 5.36 -28.86
N ALA A 697 31.07 5.37 -29.99
CA ALA A 697 30.47 6.41 -30.86
C ALA A 697 29.12 5.85 -31.45
N SER A 698 28.27 6.53 -32.25
CA SER A 698 28.52 7.63 -33.20
C SER A 698 27.35 8.64 -33.43
N THR A 699 27.71 9.92 -33.38
CA THR A 699 27.12 11.13 -34.03
C THR A 699 25.63 11.18 -34.44
N PRO A 700 24.78 11.85 -33.63
CA PRO A 700 23.59 12.58 -34.10
C PRO A 700 23.94 14.00 -34.62
N LYS A 701 23.04 14.63 -35.40
CA LYS A 701 23.13 16.07 -35.70
C LYS A 701 22.91 16.91 -34.41
N PRO A 702 23.57 18.07 -34.23
CA PRO A 702 23.49 18.86 -33.00
C PRO A 702 22.11 19.52 -32.85
N SER A 703 21.29 18.98 -31.95
CA SER A 703 20.10 19.68 -31.45
C SER A 703 20.52 20.71 -30.40
N SER A 704 20.03 21.95 -30.52
CA SER A 704 20.28 23.01 -29.54
C SER A 704 19.01 23.26 -28.72
N SER A 705 19.12 23.33 -27.39
CA SER A 705 18.01 23.79 -26.55
C SER A 705 17.94 25.33 -26.53
N VAL A 706 16.71 25.84 -26.46
CA VAL A 706 16.40 27.28 -26.46
C VAL A 706 15.32 27.52 -25.42
N LYS A 707 15.60 28.35 -24.41
CA LYS A 707 14.62 28.79 -23.43
C LYS A 707 13.78 29.91 -24.02
N LEU A 708 12.48 29.64 -24.17
CA LEU A 708 11.44 30.56 -24.64
C LEU A 708 10.46 30.84 -23.50
N VAL A 709 10.09 32.10 -23.29
CA VAL A 709 9.12 32.51 -22.25
C VAL A 709 7.89 33.17 -22.87
N LEU A 710 6.70 32.94 -22.33
CA LEU A 710 5.49 33.67 -22.71
C LEU A 710 5.08 34.64 -21.61
N LEU A 711 4.87 35.91 -21.98
CA LEU A 711 4.47 37.02 -21.10
C LEU A 711 3.24 37.72 -21.68
N GLY A 712 2.53 38.49 -20.84
CA GLY A 712 1.23 39.08 -21.18
C GLY A 712 0.19 38.87 -20.09
N GLU A 713 -0.94 39.58 -20.18
CA GLU A 713 -2.00 39.59 -19.15
C GLU A 713 -2.67 38.21 -18.96
N ALA A 714 -3.48 38.07 -17.90
CA ALA A 714 -4.39 36.94 -17.72
C ALA A 714 -5.43 36.89 -18.86
N ALA A 715 -5.93 35.70 -19.16
CA ALA A 715 -6.96 35.41 -20.18
C ALA A 715 -6.65 35.81 -21.65
N VAL A 716 -5.45 36.32 -21.98
CA VAL A 716 -5.02 36.56 -23.39
C VAL A 716 -4.70 35.28 -24.18
N GLY A 717 -4.74 34.11 -23.53
CA GLY A 717 -4.59 32.80 -24.19
C GLY A 717 -3.16 32.30 -24.43
N LYS A 718 -2.18 32.76 -23.65
CA LYS A 718 -0.77 32.28 -23.70
C LYS A 718 -0.69 30.75 -23.64
N SER A 719 -1.30 30.17 -22.63
CA SER A 719 -1.38 28.73 -22.38
C SER A 719 -2.07 27.97 -23.52
N SER A 720 -3.07 28.59 -24.15
CA SER A 720 -3.78 28.04 -25.32
C SER A 720 -2.90 28.03 -26.57
N LEU A 721 -2.07 29.08 -26.80
CA LEU A 721 -1.08 29.09 -27.88
C LEU A 721 -0.01 28.00 -27.69
N VAL A 722 0.47 27.80 -26.46
CA VAL A 722 1.43 26.72 -26.17
C VAL A 722 0.77 25.35 -26.34
N LEU A 723 -0.45 25.14 -25.82
CA LEU A 723 -1.19 23.89 -25.99
C LEU A 723 -1.40 23.55 -27.48
N ARG A 724 -1.76 24.56 -28.30
CA ARG A 724 -1.91 24.41 -29.75
C ARG A 724 -0.58 24.11 -30.45
N PHE A 725 0.55 24.68 -30.01
CA PHE A 725 1.88 24.41 -30.60
C PHE A 725 2.51 23.08 -30.15
N VAL A 726 2.29 22.65 -28.91
CA VAL A 726 2.88 21.41 -28.36
C VAL A 726 2.04 20.18 -28.72
N ASN A 727 0.71 20.27 -28.57
CA ASN A 727 -0.21 19.12 -28.68
C ASN A 727 -1.18 19.19 -29.87
N ASN A 728 -1.24 20.32 -30.60
CA ASN A 728 -2.32 20.64 -31.55
C ASN A 728 -3.74 20.58 -30.92
N ASP A 729 -3.86 20.99 -29.66
CA ASP A 729 -5.10 20.98 -28.88
C ASP A 729 -5.54 22.41 -28.51
N PHE A 730 -6.84 22.60 -28.26
CA PHE A 730 -7.42 23.84 -27.75
C PHE A 730 -8.58 23.54 -26.80
N GLN A 731 -8.47 24.06 -25.58
CA GLN A 731 -9.44 23.87 -24.51
C GLN A 731 -10.17 25.21 -24.25
N PRO A 732 -11.49 25.32 -24.52
CA PRO A 732 -12.22 26.59 -24.38
C PRO A 732 -12.18 27.16 -22.96
N ASN A 733 -12.47 26.33 -21.96
CA ASN A 733 -12.51 26.71 -20.55
C ASN A 733 -11.17 26.40 -19.88
N LYS A 734 -10.07 26.97 -20.37
CA LYS A 734 -8.74 26.70 -19.82
C LYS A 734 -8.53 27.41 -18.49
N GLU A 735 -8.27 26.63 -17.44
CA GLU A 735 -7.93 27.11 -16.10
C GLU A 735 -6.74 28.10 -16.11
N PRO A 736 -6.73 29.14 -15.26
CA PRO A 736 -5.65 30.11 -15.23
C PRO A 736 -4.33 29.52 -14.71
N THR A 737 -3.25 29.58 -15.50
CA THR A 737 -1.90 29.20 -15.05
C THR A 737 -1.51 29.92 -13.76
N ILE A 738 -1.07 29.15 -12.75
CA ILE A 738 -0.53 29.62 -11.47
C ILE A 738 0.99 29.49 -11.52
N GLY A 739 1.73 30.54 -11.16
CA GLY A 739 3.19 30.57 -11.28
C GLY A 739 3.66 30.51 -12.74
N ALA A 740 4.23 29.38 -13.16
CA ALA A 740 4.52 29.09 -14.58
C ALA A 740 4.50 27.58 -14.86
N ALA A 741 4.06 27.20 -16.06
CA ALA A 741 4.12 25.84 -16.57
C ALA A 741 5.32 25.64 -17.51
N PHE A 742 5.97 24.48 -17.44
CA PHE A 742 7.11 24.11 -18.27
C PHE A 742 6.72 23.04 -19.29
N LEU A 743 6.97 23.30 -20.58
CA LEU A 743 6.72 22.37 -21.67
C LEU A 743 7.94 22.34 -22.61
N THR A 744 8.12 21.27 -23.39
CA THR A 744 9.19 21.21 -24.40
C THR A 744 8.67 20.72 -25.74
N GLN A 745 9.05 21.39 -26.83
CA GLN A 745 8.66 21.02 -28.20
C GLN A 745 9.88 21.08 -29.12
N LYS A 746 9.96 20.16 -30.08
CA LYS A 746 11.02 20.15 -31.11
C LYS A 746 10.55 20.91 -32.34
N CYS A 747 11.14 22.07 -32.60
CA CYS A 747 10.94 22.82 -33.83
C CYS A 747 11.97 22.36 -34.87
N GLN A 748 11.48 21.82 -35.99
CA GLN A 748 12.31 21.34 -37.10
C GLN A 748 12.41 22.41 -38.18
N LEU A 749 13.55 23.11 -38.24
CA LEU A 749 13.84 24.06 -39.31
C LEU A 749 14.56 23.36 -40.48
N PRO A 750 14.50 23.91 -41.71
CA PRO A 750 15.23 23.36 -42.86
C PRO A 750 16.75 23.25 -42.64
N SER A 751 17.33 24.13 -41.82
CA SER A 751 18.77 24.20 -41.54
C SER A 751 19.19 23.51 -40.23
N ARG A 752 18.33 23.44 -39.21
CA ARG A 752 18.68 23.02 -37.83
C ARG A 752 17.47 22.52 -37.04
N THR A 753 17.72 21.73 -35.99
CA THR A 753 16.67 21.30 -35.05
C THR A 753 16.83 22.05 -33.73
N ILE A 754 15.79 22.75 -33.29
CA ILE A 754 15.76 23.44 -31.99
C ILE A 754 14.80 22.69 -31.07
N LYS A 755 15.23 22.43 -29.83
CA LYS A 755 14.35 22.01 -28.74
C LYS A 755 13.96 23.28 -27.96
N PHE A 756 12.72 23.73 -28.10
CA PHE A 756 12.21 24.77 -27.22
C PHE A 756 11.97 24.22 -25.81
N GLU A 757 12.35 25.03 -24.83
CA GLU A 757 12.09 24.87 -23.41
C GLU A 757 11.19 26.04 -23.01
N ILE A 758 9.89 25.78 -23.05
CA ILE A 758 8.81 26.77 -23.05
C ILE A 758 8.33 27.01 -21.62
N TRP A 759 8.33 28.27 -21.20
CA TRP A 759 7.82 28.73 -19.90
C TRP A 759 6.56 29.57 -20.12
N ASP A 760 5.38 28.96 -19.94
CA ASP A 760 4.09 29.69 -19.93
C ASP A 760 3.88 30.32 -18.55
N THR A 761 3.81 31.65 -18.46
CA THR A 761 3.73 32.35 -17.17
C THR A 761 2.31 32.79 -16.80
N ALA A 762 2.02 32.81 -15.51
CA ALA A 762 0.78 33.36 -14.98
C ALA A 762 0.64 34.85 -15.34
N GLY A 763 -0.41 35.22 -16.06
CA GLY A 763 -0.67 36.62 -16.45
C GLY A 763 -1.33 37.48 -15.37
N GLN A 764 -1.48 36.96 -14.14
CA GLN A 764 -2.11 37.66 -13.02
C GLN A 764 -1.08 38.50 -12.29
N GLU A 765 -1.39 39.78 -12.05
CA GLU A 765 -0.49 40.76 -11.42
C GLU A 765 0.06 40.34 -10.04
N ARG A 766 -0.67 39.52 -9.27
CA ARG A 766 -0.17 38.91 -8.02
C ARG A 766 1.06 38.00 -8.18
N PHE A 767 1.41 37.62 -9.40
CA PHE A 767 2.62 36.86 -9.73
C PHE A 767 3.65 37.67 -10.53
N ALA A 768 3.43 38.97 -10.79
CA ALA A 768 4.33 39.78 -11.60
C ALA A 768 5.76 39.87 -11.02
N SER A 769 5.89 39.87 -9.69
CA SER A 769 7.19 39.81 -8.99
C SER A 769 8.00 38.54 -9.25
N LEU A 770 7.38 37.48 -9.79
CA LEU A 770 8.05 36.24 -10.20
C LEU A 770 8.51 36.28 -11.66
N ALA A 771 7.96 37.15 -12.51
CA ALA A 771 8.30 37.20 -13.94
C ALA A 771 9.82 37.27 -14.24
N PRO A 772 10.64 38.05 -13.49
CA PRO A 772 12.09 38.06 -13.69
C PRO A 772 12.79 36.71 -13.51
N MET A 773 12.24 35.79 -12.69
CA MET A 773 12.80 34.44 -12.55
C MET A 773 12.60 33.60 -13.81
N TYR A 774 11.50 33.83 -14.54
CA TYR A 774 11.14 33.06 -15.71
C TYR A 774 11.85 33.56 -16.97
N TYR A 775 11.97 34.88 -17.21
CA TYR A 775 12.68 35.40 -18.39
C TYR A 775 14.22 35.47 -18.23
N ARG A 776 14.77 35.28 -17.02
CA ARG A 776 16.22 35.18 -16.81
C ARG A 776 16.84 34.07 -17.67
N ASN A 777 17.90 34.42 -18.40
CA ASN A 777 18.62 33.55 -19.34
C ASN A 777 17.74 32.98 -20.48
N ALA A 778 16.57 33.55 -20.77
CA ALA A 778 15.82 33.22 -21.98
C ALA A 778 16.53 33.76 -23.23
N GLN A 779 16.50 33.02 -24.34
CA GLN A 779 17.01 33.47 -25.65
C GLN A 779 15.89 34.05 -26.51
N SER A 780 14.62 33.74 -26.21
CA SER A 780 13.47 34.35 -26.87
C SER A 780 12.24 34.51 -25.97
N ALA A 781 11.33 35.40 -26.36
CA ALA A 781 10.06 35.65 -25.68
C ALA A 781 8.90 35.89 -26.66
N LEU A 782 7.71 35.40 -26.29
CA LEU A 782 6.44 35.80 -26.90
C LEU A 782 5.69 36.71 -25.92
N VAL A 783 5.41 37.95 -26.32
CA VAL A 783 4.57 38.87 -25.55
C VAL A 783 3.18 38.86 -26.19
N VAL A 784 2.21 38.27 -25.51
CA VAL A 784 0.86 38.02 -26.02
C VAL A 784 -0.14 39.04 -25.49
N TYR A 785 -0.98 39.56 -26.38
CA TYR A 785 -2.14 40.37 -26.06
C TYR A 785 -3.40 39.84 -26.75
N ASP A 786 -4.55 40.37 -26.37
CA ASP A 786 -5.87 40.00 -26.87
C ASP A 786 -6.40 41.11 -27.79
N ILE A 787 -6.65 40.80 -29.07
CA ILE A 787 -7.05 41.83 -30.05
C ILE A 787 -8.45 42.42 -29.77
N THR A 788 -9.26 41.74 -28.95
CA THR A 788 -10.58 42.20 -28.50
C THR A 788 -10.51 43.12 -27.27
N LYS A 789 -9.31 43.31 -26.69
CA LYS A 789 -9.09 44.05 -25.44
C LYS A 789 -7.88 44.98 -25.49
N ALA A 790 -8.10 46.25 -25.87
CA ALA A 790 -7.05 47.27 -26.01
C ALA A 790 -6.13 47.43 -24.78
N SER A 791 -6.66 47.33 -23.56
CA SER A 791 -5.85 47.42 -22.32
C SER A 791 -4.84 46.26 -22.15
N SER A 792 -5.03 45.13 -22.84
CA SER A 792 -4.05 44.05 -22.87
C SER A 792 -2.83 44.38 -23.74
N LEU A 793 -3.00 45.16 -24.83
CA LEU A 793 -1.88 45.68 -25.61
C LEU A 793 -1.04 46.65 -24.78
N VAL A 794 -1.67 47.52 -23.98
CA VAL A 794 -0.94 48.43 -23.07
C VAL A 794 -0.07 47.64 -22.07
N LYS A 795 -0.59 46.55 -21.50
CA LYS A 795 0.20 45.64 -20.65
C LYS A 795 1.28 44.88 -21.44
N ALA A 796 1.07 44.55 -22.70
CA ALA A 796 2.10 43.97 -23.57
C ALA A 796 3.24 44.95 -23.88
N LYS A 797 2.94 46.23 -24.17
CA LYS A 797 3.94 47.30 -24.34
C LYS A 797 4.82 47.42 -23.09
N HIS A 798 4.23 47.31 -21.89
CA HIS A 798 4.99 47.27 -20.63
C HIS A 798 5.91 46.04 -20.50
N TRP A 799 5.45 44.84 -20.87
CA TRP A 799 6.30 43.63 -20.86
C TRP A 799 7.45 43.69 -21.86
N VAL A 800 7.27 44.30 -23.04
CA VAL A 800 8.36 44.55 -24.00
C VAL A 800 9.43 45.45 -23.37
N ALA A 801 9.03 46.58 -22.80
CA ALA A 801 9.94 47.52 -22.14
C ALA A 801 10.67 46.91 -20.93
N GLU A 802 10.04 45.99 -20.18
CA GLU A 802 10.71 45.24 -19.13
C GLU A 802 11.74 44.24 -19.68
N LEU A 803 11.38 43.46 -20.72
CA LEU A 803 12.31 42.51 -21.34
C LEU A 803 13.55 43.21 -21.91
N GLN A 804 13.38 44.31 -22.65
CA GLN A 804 14.48 45.12 -23.18
C GLN A 804 15.40 45.66 -22.08
N ARG A 805 14.86 45.91 -20.88
CA ARG A 805 15.57 46.48 -19.72
C ARG A 805 16.24 45.44 -18.81
N GLN A 806 15.68 44.24 -18.68
CA GLN A 806 16.08 43.27 -17.65
C GLN A 806 16.39 41.84 -18.15
N ALA A 807 16.04 41.49 -19.38
CA ALA A 807 16.32 40.15 -19.92
C ALA A 807 17.74 40.06 -20.52
N SER A 808 18.07 38.90 -21.09
CA SER A 808 19.35 38.64 -21.74
C SER A 808 19.60 39.63 -22.90
N PRO A 809 20.78 40.28 -23.00
CA PRO A 809 21.13 41.07 -24.18
C PRO A 809 21.04 40.24 -25.46
N GLY A 810 20.28 40.72 -26.45
CA GLY A 810 20.01 39.99 -27.69
C GLY A 810 18.90 38.92 -27.60
N ILE A 811 18.02 38.99 -26.60
CA ILE A 811 16.77 38.21 -26.58
C ILE A 811 15.91 38.54 -27.80
N VAL A 812 15.40 37.52 -28.50
CA VAL A 812 14.49 37.70 -29.63
C VAL A 812 13.05 37.79 -29.13
N ILE A 813 12.35 38.89 -29.41
CA ILE A 813 10.99 39.15 -28.94
C ILE A 813 10.01 39.11 -30.12
N ALA A 814 8.87 38.44 -29.94
CA ALA A 814 7.71 38.58 -30.81
C ALA A 814 6.50 39.14 -30.04
N LEU A 815 5.83 40.12 -30.63
CA LEU A 815 4.54 40.65 -30.18
C LEU A 815 3.42 39.89 -30.90
N VAL A 816 2.51 39.30 -30.13
CA VAL A 816 1.50 38.35 -30.63
C VAL A 816 0.10 38.81 -30.24
N GLY A 817 -0.68 39.23 -31.23
CA GLY A 817 -2.13 39.40 -31.06
C GLY A 817 -2.80 38.04 -31.14
N ASN A 818 -3.59 37.67 -30.14
CA ASN A 818 -4.32 36.40 -30.11
C ASN A 818 -5.84 36.63 -30.12
N LYS A 819 -6.60 35.56 -30.40
CA LYS A 819 -8.06 35.50 -30.59
C LYS A 819 -8.56 36.15 -31.88
N LEU A 820 -7.84 35.97 -32.99
CA LEU A 820 -8.27 36.44 -34.32
C LEU A 820 -9.66 35.92 -34.71
N ASP A 821 -10.01 34.71 -34.25
CA ASP A 821 -11.29 34.02 -34.44
C ASP A 821 -12.52 34.66 -33.79
N LEU A 822 -12.35 35.81 -33.10
CA LEU A 822 -13.44 36.60 -32.53
C LEU A 822 -13.74 37.88 -33.32
N CYS A 823 -13.06 38.11 -34.44
CA CYS A 823 -13.14 39.35 -35.22
C CYS A 823 -13.44 39.14 -36.72
N GLU A 824 -13.84 37.93 -37.12
CA GLU A 824 -14.10 37.58 -38.53
C GLU A 824 -15.56 37.83 -38.95
N ASP A 825 -15.96 39.11 -39.00
CA ASP A 825 -17.23 39.56 -39.63
C ASP A 825 -17.11 40.93 -40.36
N ASP A 826 -16.25 41.85 -39.89
CA ASP A 826 -16.08 43.22 -40.44
C ASP A 826 -15.30 43.26 -41.79
N ALA A 827 -15.80 42.56 -42.81
CA ALA A 827 -15.22 42.52 -44.16
C ALA A 827 -15.97 43.38 -45.20
N SER A 828 -16.94 44.21 -44.80
CA SER A 828 -17.72 45.04 -45.73
C SER A 828 -18.34 46.32 -45.13
N ALA A 829 -17.51 47.31 -44.75
CA ALA A 829 -17.99 48.65 -44.37
C ALA A 829 -16.93 49.76 -44.60
N ASP A 830 -16.65 50.10 -45.86
CA ASP A 830 -15.93 51.34 -46.21
C ASP A 830 -16.91 52.37 -46.78
N THR A 831 -17.43 53.28 -45.94
CA THR A 831 -17.85 54.64 -46.34
C THR A 831 -18.28 55.53 -45.17
N THR A 832 -17.83 56.79 -45.21
CA THR A 832 -18.39 57.98 -44.54
C THR A 832 -18.45 58.04 -43.00
N ALA A 833 -18.34 59.26 -42.47
CA ALA A 833 -18.39 59.59 -41.05
C ALA A 833 -19.48 60.65 -40.80
N GLU A 834 -19.92 60.81 -39.54
CA GLU A 834 -20.16 62.12 -38.90
C GLU A 834 -20.38 61.98 -37.39
N GLU A 835 -20.62 63.10 -36.69
CA GLU A 835 -20.39 63.29 -35.26
C GLU A 835 -21.66 63.12 -34.39
N SER A 836 -21.51 62.86 -33.08
CA SER A 836 -22.26 63.56 -32.01
C SER A 836 -21.83 63.14 -30.59
N GLU A 837 -22.01 64.06 -29.63
CA GLU A 837 -21.75 63.86 -28.19
C GLU A 837 -23.05 63.45 -27.44
N GLY A 838 -22.94 62.69 -26.34
CA GLY A 838 -24.11 62.34 -25.52
C GLY A 838 -23.76 61.71 -24.16
N SER A 839 -24.15 62.39 -23.07
CA SER A 839 -23.85 62.02 -21.68
C SER A 839 -24.86 61.08 -21.01
N GLN A 840 -24.41 60.32 -19.99
CA GLN A 840 -25.09 59.90 -18.74
C GLN A 840 -25.02 58.39 -18.39
N GLU A 841 -24.79 58.14 -17.10
CA GLU A 841 -24.98 56.90 -16.34
C GLU A 841 -26.22 57.06 -15.42
N PRO A 842 -26.72 56.01 -14.71
CA PRO A 842 -26.46 54.57 -14.84
C PRO A 842 -27.77 53.73 -14.93
N GLY A 843 -27.66 52.40 -15.11
CA GLY A 843 -28.80 51.48 -14.99
C GLY A 843 -28.39 50.00 -14.98
N ASP A 844 -29.00 49.22 -14.09
CA ASP A 844 -28.78 47.76 -13.97
C ASP A 844 -29.93 46.98 -14.63
N ALA A 845 -29.58 46.17 -15.64
CA ALA A 845 -30.36 45.04 -16.15
C ALA A 845 -29.45 44.13 -16.98
N GLY A 846 -29.57 42.81 -16.83
CA GLY A 846 -28.75 41.84 -17.57
C GLY A 846 -29.16 41.71 -19.05
N ALA A 847 -28.16 41.53 -19.91
CA ALA A 847 -28.32 41.11 -21.30
C ALA A 847 -27.21 40.09 -21.65
N GLU A 848 -27.57 39.05 -22.40
CA GLU A 848 -26.60 38.12 -22.99
C GLU A 848 -26.17 38.59 -24.38
N ASP A 849 -24.93 38.22 -24.73
CA ASP A 849 -24.27 38.26 -26.04
C ASP A 849 -24.08 39.59 -26.79
N SER A 850 -22.84 39.81 -27.21
CA SER A 850 -22.47 40.58 -28.39
C SER A 850 -21.06 40.14 -28.83
N GLY A 851 -20.90 39.72 -30.09
CA GLY A 851 -19.61 39.28 -30.64
C GLY A 851 -18.46 40.25 -30.36
N ALA A 852 -17.28 39.73 -30.00
CA ALA A 852 -16.17 40.51 -29.47
C ALA A 852 -15.35 41.23 -30.56
N ALA A 853 -15.97 42.20 -31.22
CA ALA A 853 -15.40 43.03 -32.29
C ALA A 853 -14.00 43.59 -31.94
N ARG A 854 -13.16 43.75 -32.96
CA ARG A 854 -11.74 44.13 -32.85
C ARG A 854 -11.56 45.46 -32.13
N LYS A 855 -10.82 45.47 -31.02
CA LYS A 855 -10.49 46.69 -30.23
C LYS A 855 -9.02 47.11 -30.33
N VAL A 856 -8.19 46.34 -31.03
CA VAL A 856 -6.81 46.69 -31.40
C VAL A 856 -6.68 46.65 -32.91
N SER A 857 -6.31 47.79 -33.52
CA SER A 857 -6.03 47.82 -34.95
C SER A 857 -4.68 47.13 -35.24
N MET A 858 -4.64 46.28 -36.27
CA MET A 858 -3.40 45.64 -36.71
C MET A 858 -2.32 46.68 -37.05
N LYS A 859 -2.72 47.85 -37.58
CA LYS A 859 -1.83 48.97 -37.91
C LYS A 859 -1.14 49.57 -36.68
N GLU A 860 -1.85 49.76 -35.56
CA GLU A 860 -1.25 50.30 -34.34
C GLU A 860 -0.28 49.30 -33.70
N ALA A 861 -0.70 48.04 -33.53
CA ALA A 861 0.13 47.03 -32.89
C ALA A 861 1.35 46.67 -33.76
N LYS A 862 1.21 46.68 -35.09
CA LYS A 862 2.34 46.53 -36.00
C LYS A 862 3.26 47.75 -35.99
N ALA A 863 2.74 48.99 -36.03
CA ALA A 863 3.60 50.18 -35.99
C ALA A 863 4.50 50.19 -34.74
N TYR A 864 3.95 49.85 -33.57
CA TYR A 864 4.74 49.68 -32.35
C TYR A 864 5.78 48.54 -32.44
N ALA A 865 5.44 47.42 -33.10
CA ALA A 865 6.40 46.34 -33.31
C ALA A 865 7.51 46.70 -34.31
N ASP A 866 7.21 47.47 -35.35
CA ASP A 866 8.18 47.99 -36.31
C ASP A 866 9.09 49.07 -35.64
N GLU A 867 8.54 49.92 -34.77
CA GLU A 867 9.27 50.91 -33.95
C GLU A 867 10.25 50.26 -32.95
N GLU A 868 9.82 49.21 -32.25
CA GLU A 868 10.61 48.49 -31.24
C GLU A 868 11.44 47.32 -31.83
N ASN A 869 11.44 47.14 -33.17
CA ASN A 869 12.13 46.09 -33.90
C ASN A 869 11.82 44.66 -33.38
N LEU A 870 10.53 44.35 -33.26
CA LEU A 870 9.97 43.07 -32.82
C LEU A 870 9.44 42.24 -34.01
N LEU A 871 9.35 40.92 -33.85
CA LEU A 871 8.51 40.12 -34.76
C LEU A 871 7.03 40.37 -34.44
N PHE A 872 6.16 40.54 -35.45
CA PHE A 872 4.72 40.77 -35.26
C PHE A 872 3.86 39.68 -35.91
N PHE A 873 2.91 39.12 -35.15
CA PHE A 873 1.94 38.14 -35.64
C PHE A 873 0.55 38.37 -35.02
N GLU A 874 -0.51 38.17 -35.82
CA GLU A 874 -1.87 37.95 -35.31
C GLU A 874 -2.25 36.47 -35.49
N THR A 875 -2.83 35.88 -34.45
CA THR A 875 -2.96 34.42 -34.25
C THR A 875 -4.33 34.05 -33.69
N SER A 876 -4.71 32.80 -33.87
CA SER A 876 -5.79 32.18 -33.11
C SER A 876 -5.34 30.84 -32.54
N ALA A 877 -5.31 30.73 -31.21
CA ALA A 877 -5.14 29.43 -30.55
C ALA A 877 -6.31 28.47 -30.86
N LYS A 878 -7.52 28.98 -31.11
CA LYS A 878 -8.73 28.20 -31.37
C LYS A 878 -8.66 27.52 -32.74
N THR A 879 -8.42 28.27 -33.81
CA THR A 879 -8.33 27.70 -35.18
C THR A 879 -6.93 27.18 -35.54
N GLY A 880 -5.90 27.60 -34.81
CA GLY A 880 -4.49 27.29 -35.11
C GLY A 880 -3.81 28.31 -36.03
N HIS A 881 -4.53 29.32 -36.53
CA HIS A 881 -4.00 30.33 -37.45
C HIS A 881 -2.74 31.04 -36.93
N ASN A 882 -1.68 31.05 -37.74
CA ASN A 882 -0.35 31.61 -37.46
C ASN A 882 0.39 31.07 -36.22
N VAL A 883 -0.11 30.02 -35.55
CA VAL A 883 0.49 29.52 -34.31
C VAL A 883 1.80 28.79 -34.57
N SER A 884 1.88 27.93 -35.59
CA SER A 884 3.15 27.25 -35.94
C SER A 884 4.16 28.23 -36.53
N GLU A 885 3.66 29.26 -37.22
CA GLU A 885 4.38 30.27 -37.97
C GLU A 885 5.16 31.19 -37.02
N VAL A 886 4.54 31.67 -35.93
CA VAL A 886 5.24 32.52 -34.95
C VAL A 886 6.36 31.78 -34.21
N PHE A 887 6.11 30.52 -33.79
CA PHE A 887 7.16 29.70 -33.17
C PHE A 887 8.28 29.32 -34.16
N THR A 888 7.98 29.18 -35.45
CA THR A 888 8.97 28.94 -36.50
C THR A 888 9.77 30.21 -36.85
N ALA A 889 9.13 31.37 -36.89
CA ALA A 889 9.79 32.65 -37.14
C ALA A 889 10.76 33.00 -36.02
N ILE A 890 10.36 32.87 -34.75
CA ILE A 890 11.23 33.11 -33.61
C ILE A 890 12.37 32.07 -33.52
N ALA A 891 12.12 30.82 -33.92
CA ALA A 891 13.16 29.79 -34.05
C ALA A 891 14.20 30.12 -35.13
N ASN A 892 13.81 30.77 -36.23
CA ASN A 892 14.74 31.22 -37.28
C ASN A 892 15.54 32.46 -36.85
N ALA A 893 14.90 33.43 -36.17
CA ALA A 893 15.51 34.70 -35.79
C ALA A 893 16.61 34.61 -34.71
N ILE A 894 16.69 33.49 -33.95
CA ILE A 894 17.74 33.30 -32.93
C ILE A 894 19.14 33.11 -33.58
N PRO A 895 20.13 33.96 -33.26
CA PRO A 895 21.48 33.83 -33.80
C PRO A 895 22.16 32.51 -33.43
N GLU A 896 22.93 31.93 -34.36
CA GLU A 896 23.74 30.72 -34.07
C GLU A 896 24.81 30.94 -32.99
N THR A 897 25.27 32.17 -32.81
CA THR A 897 26.21 32.54 -31.74
C THR A 897 25.59 32.31 -30.37
N SER A 898 24.32 32.68 -30.19
CA SER A 898 23.54 32.46 -28.96
C SER A 898 23.33 30.98 -28.63
N LEU A 899 23.43 30.08 -29.63
CA LEU A 899 23.36 28.61 -29.44
C LEU A 899 24.71 27.97 -29.08
N LYS A 900 25.83 28.69 -29.26
CA LYS A 900 27.20 28.16 -29.05
C LYS A 900 27.77 28.49 -27.66
N GLY A 901 27.13 29.38 -26.91
CA GLY A 901 27.62 29.90 -25.61
C GLY A 901 27.68 28.90 -24.43
N ALA A 902 27.28 27.64 -24.62
CA ALA A 902 27.29 26.61 -23.58
C ALA A 902 28.45 25.59 -23.69
N ARG A 903 29.46 25.84 -24.54
CA ARG A 903 30.56 24.89 -24.83
C ARG A 903 31.95 25.53 -24.91
N SER A 904 32.48 25.99 -23.78
CA SER A 904 33.90 26.32 -23.61
C SER A 904 34.30 26.28 -22.13
N GLY A 905 35.29 25.44 -21.75
CA GLY A 905 35.68 25.30 -20.33
C GLY A 905 36.84 24.35 -19.99
N ALA A 906 37.34 23.54 -20.94
CA ALA A 906 38.51 22.65 -20.78
C ALA A 906 39.05 22.34 -22.19
N VAL A 907 40.34 22.08 -22.48
CA VAL A 907 41.59 21.94 -21.70
C VAL A 907 42.71 22.64 -22.48
N GLY A 908 43.79 23.15 -21.86
CA GLY A 908 45.02 23.44 -22.63
C GLY A 908 46.15 24.23 -21.96
N ALA A 909 47.21 23.52 -21.54
CA ALA A 909 48.59 23.98 -21.32
C ALA A 909 48.88 25.12 -20.32
N GLY A 910 50.08 25.09 -19.73
CA GLY A 910 50.56 26.11 -18.77
C GLY A 910 51.70 26.95 -19.32
N GLY A 911 51.78 28.20 -18.85
CA GLY A 911 52.91 29.12 -19.00
C GLY A 911 53.02 29.96 -17.71
N GLY A 912 54.24 30.14 -17.18
CA GLY A 912 54.45 30.67 -15.84
C GLY A 912 54.78 32.17 -15.76
N THR A 913 55.47 32.55 -14.68
CA THR A 913 55.95 33.91 -14.29
C THR A 913 54.83 34.94 -14.01
N GLN A 914 54.60 35.34 -12.74
CA GLN A 914 55.32 36.38 -11.95
C GLN A 914 54.93 37.83 -12.36
N ALA A 915 54.70 38.79 -11.45
CA ALA A 915 54.82 38.85 -9.98
C ALA A 915 53.66 39.70 -9.37
N ALA A 916 53.20 39.46 -8.13
CA ALA A 916 53.54 40.18 -6.86
C ALA A 916 53.17 41.69 -6.83
N VAL A 917 52.71 42.34 -5.75
CA VAL A 917 52.50 42.05 -4.30
C VAL A 917 51.25 42.87 -3.83
N SER A 918 50.64 42.84 -2.64
CA SER A 918 50.95 42.31 -1.29
C SER A 918 49.63 41.93 -0.55
N ALA A 919 49.60 40.87 0.28
CA ALA A 919 49.69 40.86 1.75
C ALA A 919 48.37 41.13 2.54
N GLY A 920 47.98 40.29 3.51
CA GLY A 920 48.61 39.01 3.91
C GLY A 920 47.98 38.29 5.12
N GLN A 921 48.61 37.16 5.49
CA GLN A 921 48.47 36.37 6.74
C GLN A 921 47.09 35.73 7.04
N ASP A 922 46.99 34.53 7.62
CA ASP A 922 47.93 33.41 7.84
C ASP A 922 47.06 32.13 8.00
N SER A 923 47.46 30.86 7.90
CA SER A 923 48.57 30.11 7.29
C SER A 923 48.57 28.71 7.94
N SER A 924 47.79 27.75 7.45
CA SER A 924 48.04 26.31 7.73
C SER A 924 47.23 25.42 6.77
N ARG A 925 47.88 24.87 5.75
CA ARG A 925 47.30 23.85 4.85
C ARG A 925 48.21 22.62 4.81
N VAL A 926 47.62 21.44 5.00
CA VAL A 926 48.30 20.15 4.83
C VAL A 926 48.40 19.82 3.33
N ASN A 927 49.50 19.21 2.91
CA ASN A 927 49.75 18.78 1.53
C ASN A 927 49.37 17.31 1.35
N LEU A 928 48.40 17.02 0.47
CA LEU A 928 47.81 15.68 0.29
C LEU A 928 48.55 14.78 -0.72
N ASN A 929 49.62 15.25 -1.37
CA ASN A 929 50.36 14.47 -2.37
C ASN A 929 51.52 13.63 -1.81
N ALA A 930 51.56 13.41 -0.49
CA ALA A 930 52.55 12.55 0.17
C ALA A 930 52.14 11.07 0.12
N ARG A 931 52.67 10.32 -0.85
CA ARG A 931 52.51 8.86 -0.93
C ARG A 931 53.45 8.19 0.08
N ALA A 932 52.88 7.50 1.08
CA ALA A 932 53.62 6.78 2.12
C ALA A 932 53.11 5.34 2.29
N GLU A 933 53.95 4.46 2.84
CA GLU A 933 53.74 3.00 2.84
C GLU A 933 53.50 2.43 4.24
N GLY A 934 52.67 1.39 4.32
CA GLY A 934 52.70 0.36 5.39
C GLY A 934 52.10 0.72 6.76
N GLY A 935 51.31 -0.21 7.31
CA GLY A 935 50.80 -0.13 8.69
C GLY A 935 49.38 -0.69 8.83
N PRO A 936 49.07 -1.50 9.87
CA PRO A 936 47.79 -2.22 9.93
C PRO A 936 46.71 -1.56 10.81
N LYS A 937 45.45 -1.82 10.44
CA LYS A 937 44.23 -1.84 11.28
C LYS A 937 43.92 -0.62 12.15
N GLU A 938 42.98 0.19 11.68
CA GLU A 938 41.63 0.42 12.26
C GLU A 938 40.90 1.45 11.36
N GLY A 939 39.58 1.46 11.21
CA GLY A 939 38.57 0.65 11.89
C GLY A 939 37.14 1.21 11.71
N CYS A 940 36.82 1.83 10.56
CA CYS A 940 35.46 2.30 10.28
C CYS A 940 35.22 2.37 8.76
N ALA A 941 34.00 2.07 8.32
CA ALA A 941 33.59 2.07 6.91
C ALA A 941 32.47 3.10 6.65
N CYS A 942 32.30 3.42 5.37
CA CYS A 942 31.03 3.86 4.79
C CYS A 942 30.59 2.76 3.81
#